data_AF-A0A537JEI9-F1
#
_entry.id   AF-A0A537JEI9-F1
#
_cell.length_a   1.000
_cell.length_b   1.000
_cell.length_c   1.000
_cell.angle_alpha   90.00
_cell.angle_beta   90.00
_cell.angle_gamma   90.00
#
_symmetry.space_group_name_H-M   'P 1'
#
loop_
_entity.id
_entity.type
_entity.pdbx_description
1 polymer ?
#
loop_
_entity_poly.entity_id
_entity_poly.type
_entity_poly.pdbx_seq_one_letter_code
_entity_poly.pdbx_strand_id
1 'polypeptide(L)'
;MKNRRVIKVGLVFIVGICLIIIAALFSVDAIIEKKIRSQLSELSPALQIKFSRVRSRIFSSSVSFDSLQISFTPYGDHKEEQHAFLFTKVSLQGIHFLNLLFHKKLVAKDLLLAGGSIHLSRSLLEARDSAQMEMIREMKSPFRNLAIDRIQLRQSNIFLHSARDDELLARGDVSLRGVAVDKPGTRPVFSGLDVNLSDINYASSDFIIGIRRFELSSSGKTLTINSLHVSKNGKQNLTRISSLKITGLEVSKFLEEQTLICKRIKVEDGSVVLANNKIKAPFDLKQVHADVFELHNLLLTYQGNGTTLRTNANIELGKLDVGEPFDKKNFHFASVRATLSDIQYSGNNYQTARIKKIDVDSKKQFILADEISIIPKIGKYELGRKLGHQADWIAANVSRIEISRPNIEGLLHHKLLAEKVLIGQSRIYIFRDRRPVRQQKFIPLPVEYLKKVPFDLRVQNFMLASSTVEYEEFPESGFGQTGVLMIKNAKVMVSPLINHPLASDPNYSTMNTTGSIMGSGTVHGTILMPLVKNKPYYVKGAIEKLQLTKLNSSSENLGKIRIKSGFLDFLSFDFIMTEQRSTGKIIGAYHRLIIQQLKKHTDEKNVADFASFMLRHLIIPLDKDVSVPERKRTGKVDYIRDPTRFVSYYLLQSLLMGVKKSFTLGFLLPK
;
A
#
# COMPACT_ATOMS: atom_id res chain seq x y z
N MET A 1 -97.84 24.09 -24.43
CA MET A 1 -96.76 24.26 -25.44
C MET A 1 -95.90 25.53 -25.27
N LYS A 2 -95.71 26.07 -24.04
CA LYS A 2 -95.00 27.35 -23.80
C LYS A 2 -93.56 27.22 -23.24
N ASN A 3 -92.99 26.00 -23.18
CA ASN A 3 -91.69 25.74 -22.54
C ASN A 3 -90.54 25.28 -23.49
N ARG A 4 -90.71 25.31 -24.83
CA ARG A 4 -89.63 24.90 -25.77
C ARG A 4 -88.84 26.06 -26.43
N ARG A 5 -89.24 27.32 -26.24
CA ARG A 5 -88.53 28.50 -26.80
C ARG A 5 -87.47 29.08 -25.85
N VAL A 6 -87.66 29.02 -24.53
CA VAL A 6 -86.68 29.54 -23.54
C VAL A 6 -85.46 28.61 -23.39
N ILE A 7 -85.67 27.28 -23.50
CA ILE A 7 -84.58 26.28 -23.46
C ILE A 7 -83.70 26.33 -24.73
N LYS A 8 -84.27 26.64 -25.90
CA LYS A 8 -83.50 26.77 -27.16
C LYS A 8 -82.66 28.05 -27.23
N VAL A 9 -83.14 29.16 -26.66
CA VAL A 9 -82.38 30.43 -26.62
C VAL A 9 -81.28 30.38 -25.55
N GLY A 10 -81.53 29.73 -24.40
CA GLY A 10 -80.49 29.47 -23.40
C GLY A 10 -79.39 28.52 -23.88
N LEU A 11 -79.72 27.47 -24.64
CA LEU A 11 -78.73 26.54 -25.18
C LEU A 11 -77.85 27.18 -26.27
N VAL A 12 -78.41 28.04 -27.14
CA VAL A 12 -77.64 28.77 -28.17
C VAL A 12 -76.74 29.83 -27.54
N PHE A 13 -77.16 30.48 -26.46
CA PHE A 13 -76.34 31.44 -25.73
C PHE A 13 -75.19 30.77 -24.95
N ILE A 14 -75.44 29.61 -24.32
CA ILE A 14 -74.41 28.79 -23.67
C ILE A 14 -73.44 28.20 -24.70
N VAL A 15 -73.92 27.70 -25.84
CA VAL A 15 -73.05 27.21 -26.92
C VAL A 15 -72.26 28.35 -27.56
N GLY A 16 -72.83 29.54 -27.73
CA GLY A 16 -72.13 30.73 -28.22
C GLY A 16 -71.04 31.23 -27.27
N ILE A 17 -71.30 31.27 -25.96
CA ILE A 17 -70.30 31.60 -24.94
C ILE A 17 -69.25 30.49 -24.84
N CYS A 18 -69.63 29.21 -24.91
CA CYS A 18 -68.68 28.11 -24.98
C CYS A 18 -67.80 28.21 -26.24
N LEU A 19 -68.34 28.57 -27.41
CA LEU A 19 -67.58 28.75 -28.64
C LEU A 19 -66.64 29.97 -28.56
N ILE A 20 -67.04 31.06 -27.92
CA ILE A 20 -66.19 32.24 -27.69
C ILE A 20 -65.11 31.94 -26.65
N ILE A 21 -65.44 31.19 -25.59
CA ILE A 21 -64.49 30.73 -24.57
C ILE A 21 -63.52 29.72 -25.19
N ILE A 22 -63.99 28.79 -26.04
CA ILE A 22 -63.17 27.85 -26.81
C ILE A 22 -62.27 28.61 -27.80
N ALA A 23 -62.80 29.57 -28.57
CA ALA A 23 -62.03 30.39 -29.50
C ALA A 23 -61.04 31.31 -28.79
N ALA A 24 -61.40 31.88 -27.63
CA ALA A 24 -60.51 32.62 -26.76
C ALA A 24 -59.42 31.70 -26.19
N LEU A 25 -59.76 30.47 -25.78
CA LEU A 25 -58.79 29.47 -25.30
C LEU A 25 -57.81 29.04 -26.40
N PHE A 26 -58.28 28.83 -27.64
CA PHE A 26 -57.42 28.61 -28.82
C PHE A 26 -56.57 29.83 -29.17
N SER A 27 -57.09 31.04 -28.97
CA SER A 27 -56.35 32.30 -29.20
C SER A 27 -55.30 32.55 -28.12
N VAL A 28 -55.56 32.13 -26.87
CA VAL A 28 -54.61 32.30 -25.75
C VAL A 28 -53.37 31.44 -26.00
N ASP A 29 -53.50 30.23 -26.55
CA ASP A 29 -52.33 29.40 -26.90
C ASP A 29 -51.41 30.14 -27.90
N ALA A 30 -51.97 30.73 -28.96
CA ALA A 30 -51.19 31.52 -29.94
C ALA A 30 -50.54 32.78 -29.34
N ILE A 31 -51.24 33.48 -28.44
CA ILE A 31 -50.71 34.65 -27.73
C ILE A 31 -49.57 34.24 -26.78
N ILE A 32 -49.72 33.13 -26.05
CA ILE A 32 -48.70 32.58 -25.16
C ILE A 32 -47.49 32.16 -25.98
N GLU A 33 -47.65 31.47 -27.11
CA GLU A 33 -46.54 31.10 -28.00
C GLU A 33 -45.76 32.31 -28.51
N LYS A 34 -46.45 33.38 -28.92
CA LYS A 34 -45.82 34.63 -29.34
C LYS A 34 -45.06 35.30 -28.20
N LYS A 35 -45.63 35.29 -26.98
CA LYS A 35 -45.00 35.86 -25.79
C LYS A 35 -43.79 35.04 -25.33
N ILE A 36 -43.85 33.72 -25.40
CA ILE A 36 -42.71 32.82 -25.15
C ILE A 36 -41.59 33.12 -26.15
N ARG A 37 -41.90 33.26 -27.44
CA ARG A 37 -40.91 33.62 -28.47
C ARG A 37 -40.19 34.93 -28.15
N SER A 38 -40.91 36.00 -27.87
CA SER A 38 -40.30 37.31 -27.53
C SER A 38 -39.48 37.27 -26.24
N GLN A 39 -39.98 36.62 -25.18
CA GLN A 39 -39.23 36.54 -23.92
C GLN A 39 -37.97 35.70 -24.03
N LEU A 40 -37.99 34.59 -24.78
CA LEU A 40 -36.80 33.76 -24.98
C LEU A 40 -35.75 34.45 -25.87
N SER A 41 -36.15 35.31 -26.81
CA SER A 41 -35.22 36.09 -27.64
C SER A 41 -34.57 37.27 -26.90
N GLU A 42 -35.11 37.70 -25.77
CA GLU A 42 -34.68 38.89 -25.02
C GLU A 42 -33.90 38.57 -23.71
N LEU A 43 -33.56 37.30 -23.45
CA LEU A 43 -32.95 36.85 -22.19
C LEU A 43 -31.57 37.46 -21.92
N SER A 44 -30.65 37.39 -22.89
CA SER A 44 -29.30 37.94 -22.80
C SER A 44 -28.61 37.88 -24.18
N PRO A 45 -27.74 38.85 -24.52
CA PRO A 45 -26.87 38.76 -25.71
C PRO A 45 -25.96 37.52 -25.72
N ALA A 46 -25.59 37.01 -24.54
CA ALA A 46 -24.72 35.85 -24.38
C ALA A 46 -25.47 34.50 -24.47
N LEU A 47 -26.81 34.50 -24.46
CA LEU A 47 -27.63 33.28 -24.53
C LEU A 47 -28.59 33.35 -25.71
N GLN A 48 -28.26 32.62 -26.79
CA GLN A 48 -29.11 32.52 -27.97
C GLN A 48 -29.97 31.26 -27.91
N ILE A 49 -31.29 31.43 -28.00
CA ILE A 49 -32.25 30.32 -28.03
C ILE A 49 -32.95 30.29 -29.38
N LYS A 50 -32.87 29.15 -30.07
CA LYS A 50 -33.53 28.88 -31.35
C LYS A 50 -34.39 27.63 -31.23
N PHE A 51 -35.54 27.61 -31.89
CA PHE A 51 -36.41 26.43 -31.97
C PHE A 51 -37.28 26.49 -33.22
N SER A 52 -37.60 25.33 -33.78
CA SER A 52 -38.41 25.24 -34.99
C SER A 52 -39.89 25.57 -34.71
N ARG A 53 -40.43 24.99 -33.65
CA ARG A 53 -41.83 25.16 -33.25
C ARG A 53 -41.95 25.13 -31.74
N VAL A 54 -42.85 25.97 -31.22
CA VAL A 54 -43.35 25.91 -29.84
C VAL A 54 -44.84 25.58 -29.93
N ARG A 55 -45.34 24.74 -29.02
CA ARG A 55 -46.76 24.42 -28.89
C ARG A 55 -47.17 24.62 -27.44
N SER A 56 -48.09 25.54 -27.19
CA SER A 56 -48.76 25.68 -25.90
C SER A 56 -50.04 24.83 -25.90
N ARG A 57 -50.34 24.20 -24.76
CA ARG A 57 -51.63 23.58 -24.47
C ARG A 57 -52.01 23.96 -23.05
N ILE A 58 -52.70 25.08 -22.90
CA ILE A 58 -53.05 25.63 -21.57
C ILE A 58 -53.89 24.63 -20.76
N PHE A 59 -54.85 23.96 -21.39
CA PHE A 59 -55.73 23.00 -20.71
C PHE A 59 -54.99 21.79 -20.14
N SER A 60 -54.05 21.23 -20.90
CA SER A 60 -53.20 20.14 -20.41
C SER A 60 -52.00 20.65 -19.60
N SER A 61 -51.96 21.96 -19.30
CA SER A 61 -50.90 22.63 -18.53
C SER A 61 -49.50 22.32 -19.08
N SER A 62 -49.32 22.34 -20.40
CA SER A 62 -48.06 21.91 -21.02
C SER A 62 -47.58 22.81 -22.16
N VAL A 63 -46.26 22.94 -22.29
CA VAL A 63 -45.58 23.57 -23.43
C VAL A 63 -44.56 22.60 -23.98
N SER A 64 -44.47 22.46 -25.31
CA SER A 64 -43.42 21.66 -25.96
C SER A 64 -42.68 22.45 -27.04
N PHE A 65 -41.38 22.19 -27.17
CA PHE A 65 -40.53 22.73 -28.22
C PHE A 65 -39.96 21.59 -29.08
N ASP A 66 -39.98 21.79 -30.39
CA ASP A 66 -39.36 20.89 -31.36
C ASP A 66 -38.00 21.48 -31.77
N SER A 67 -36.93 20.67 -31.69
CA SER A 67 -35.55 21.06 -32.06
C SER A 67 -35.06 22.33 -31.35
N LEU A 68 -35.03 22.31 -30.01
CA LEU A 68 -34.54 23.43 -29.21
C LEU A 68 -33.01 23.47 -29.24
N GLN A 69 -32.44 24.60 -29.64
CA GLN A 69 -31.02 24.89 -29.57
C GLN A 69 -30.78 26.06 -28.62
N ILE A 70 -29.88 25.87 -27.65
CA ILE A 70 -29.42 26.89 -26.72
C ILE A 70 -27.92 27.03 -26.91
N SER A 71 -27.45 28.21 -27.26
CA SER A 71 -26.02 28.55 -27.37
C SER A 71 -25.67 29.57 -26.30
N PHE A 72 -24.65 29.28 -25.50
CA PHE A 72 -24.10 30.18 -24.49
C PHE A 72 -22.67 30.60 -24.89
N THR A 73 -22.47 31.89 -25.12
CA THR A 73 -21.22 32.48 -25.58
C THR A 73 -20.86 33.64 -24.64
N PRO A 74 -20.08 33.38 -23.58
CA PRO A 74 -19.78 34.40 -22.56
C PRO A 74 -18.84 35.49 -23.08
N TYR A 75 -17.89 35.16 -23.96
CA TYR A 75 -16.93 36.14 -24.49
C TYR A 75 -17.30 36.49 -25.95
N GLY A 76 -17.84 37.68 -26.17
CA GLY A 76 -18.53 38.08 -27.41
C GLY A 76 -17.73 38.02 -28.72
N ASP A 77 -16.40 37.89 -28.66
CA ASP A 77 -15.51 37.94 -29.85
C ASP A 77 -14.93 36.59 -30.29
N HIS A 78 -15.16 35.49 -29.55
CA HIS A 78 -14.61 34.16 -29.87
C HIS A 78 -15.73 33.12 -30.08
N LYS A 79 -16.24 33.00 -31.32
CA LYS A 79 -17.27 32.00 -31.69
C LYS A 79 -16.87 30.54 -31.42
N GLU A 80 -15.58 30.28 -31.24
CA GLU A 80 -15.02 28.94 -30.96
C GLU A 80 -15.13 28.56 -29.47
N GLU A 81 -15.55 29.47 -28.58
CA GLU A 81 -15.68 29.22 -27.14
C GLU A 81 -17.14 29.36 -26.69
N GLN A 82 -17.99 28.40 -27.06
CA GLN A 82 -19.39 28.36 -26.66
C GLN A 82 -19.81 27.00 -26.10
N HIS A 83 -20.81 27.00 -25.21
CA HIS A 83 -21.59 25.80 -24.91
C HIS A 83 -22.81 25.76 -25.83
N ALA A 84 -23.06 24.62 -26.49
CA ALA A 84 -24.23 24.43 -27.32
C ALA A 84 -25.04 23.22 -26.84
N PHE A 85 -26.35 23.42 -26.65
CA PHE A 85 -27.28 22.39 -26.19
C PHE A 85 -28.38 22.23 -27.23
N LEU A 86 -28.44 21.08 -27.88
CA LEU A 86 -29.46 20.77 -28.89
C LEU A 86 -30.35 19.66 -28.36
N PHE A 87 -31.68 19.83 -28.42
CA PHE A 87 -32.65 18.83 -27.97
C PHE A 87 -33.70 18.60 -29.04
N THR A 88 -33.87 17.34 -29.45
CA THR A 88 -34.91 16.96 -30.43
C THR A 88 -36.31 17.27 -29.92
N LYS A 89 -36.56 17.03 -28.63
CA LYS A 89 -37.85 17.25 -27.99
C LYS A 89 -37.67 17.82 -26.60
N VAL A 90 -38.35 18.93 -26.34
CA VAL A 90 -38.47 19.53 -25.00
C VAL A 90 -39.93 19.62 -24.63
N SER A 91 -40.29 19.21 -23.42
CA SER A 91 -41.65 19.39 -22.91
C SER A 91 -41.65 19.78 -21.44
N LEU A 92 -42.38 20.85 -21.13
CA LEU A 92 -42.69 21.28 -19.78
C LEU A 92 -44.16 20.96 -19.50
N GLN A 93 -44.45 20.25 -18.41
CA GLN A 93 -45.80 19.78 -18.04
C GLN A 93 -46.17 20.22 -16.62
N GLY A 94 -47.48 20.31 -16.36
CA GLY A 94 -48.01 20.75 -15.06
C GLY A 94 -47.73 22.22 -14.76
N ILE A 95 -47.70 23.08 -15.79
CA ILE A 95 -47.37 24.50 -15.66
C ILE A 95 -48.53 25.25 -15.00
N HIS A 96 -48.23 26.02 -13.96
CA HIS A 96 -49.18 26.98 -13.38
C HIS A 96 -49.20 28.29 -14.19
N PHE A 97 -49.88 28.31 -15.33
CA PHE A 97 -49.89 29.45 -16.27
C PHE A 97 -50.32 30.78 -15.64
N LEU A 98 -51.28 30.79 -14.72
CA LEU A 98 -51.71 32.01 -14.02
C LEU A 98 -50.60 32.61 -13.14
N ASN A 99 -49.82 31.76 -12.46
CA ASN A 99 -48.68 32.20 -11.66
C ASN A 99 -47.57 32.78 -12.55
N LEU A 100 -47.36 32.16 -13.72
CA LEU A 100 -46.37 32.64 -14.68
C LEU A 100 -46.76 34.01 -15.27
N LEU A 101 -48.02 34.16 -15.70
CA LEU A 101 -48.49 35.37 -16.38
C LEU A 101 -48.65 36.59 -15.45
N PHE A 102 -49.19 36.41 -14.25
CA PHE A 102 -49.54 37.52 -13.35
C PHE A 102 -48.51 37.76 -12.26
N HIS A 103 -47.78 36.72 -11.83
CA HIS A 103 -46.84 36.82 -10.70
C HIS A 103 -45.38 36.64 -11.12
N LYS A 104 -45.10 36.38 -12.40
CA LYS A 104 -43.78 36.03 -12.91
C LYS A 104 -43.16 34.84 -12.14
N LYS A 105 -43.96 33.87 -11.71
CA LYS A 105 -43.50 32.66 -11.01
C LYS A 105 -43.66 31.45 -11.91
N LEU A 106 -42.56 30.81 -12.32
CA LEU A 106 -42.60 29.58 -13.08
C LEU A 106 -42.69 28.39 -12.10
N VAL A 107 -43.87 27.75 -12.05
CA VAL A 107 -44.08 26.51 -11.29
C VAL A 107 -44.52 25.43 -12.26
N ALA A 108 -43.81 24.31 -12.30
CA ALA A 108 -44.11 23.19 -13.19
C ALA A 108 -43.79 21.83 -12.53
N LYS A 109 -44.44 20.77 -13.01
CA LYS A 109 -44.21 19.42 -12.50
C LYS A 109 -43.00 18.77 -13.17
N ASP A 110 -42.96 18.80 -14.50
CA ASP A 110 -41.99 17.99 -15.26
C ASP A 110 -41.41 18.79 -16.42
N LEU A 111 -40.08 18.94 -16.46
CA LEU A 111 -39.33 19.38 -17.63
C LEU A 111 -38.57 18.18 -18.21
N LEU A 112 -38.91 17.76 -19.42
CA LEU A 112 -38.21 16.72 -20.15
C LEU A 112 -37.41 17.34 -21.31
N LEU A 113 -36.13 17.01 -21.38
CA LEU A 113 -35.18 17.31 -22.45
C LEU A 113 -34.72 15.97 -23.04
N ALA A 114 -35.11 15.64 -24.27
CA ALA A 114 -34.86 14.34 -24.88
C ALA A 114 -34.08 14.42 -26.20
N GLY A 115 -33.24 13.43 -26.44
CA GLY A 115 -32.38 13.35 -27.63
C GLY A 115 -31.41 14.52 -27.68
N GLY A 116 -30.66 14.71 -26.60
CA GLY A 116 -29.75 15.83 -26.43
C GLY A 116 -28.42 15.63 -27.17
N SER A 117 -27.93 16.65 -27.86
CA SER A 117 -26.53 16.80 -28.27
C SER A 117 -25.96 18.02 -27.56
N ILE A 118 -25.14 17.78 -26.54
CA ILE A 118 -24.59 18.81 -25.66
C ILE A 118 -23.11 18.95 -25.97
N HIS A 119 -22.69 20.09 -26.51
CA HIS A 119 -21.29 20.40 -26.82
C HIS A 119 -20.77 21.41 -25.80
N LEU A 120 -19.80 20.99 -24.98
CA LEU A 120 -19.21 21.81 -23.94
C LEU A 120 -17.83 22.30 -24.35
N SER A 121 -17.56 23.61 -24.37
CA SER A 121 -16.20 24.11 -24.55
C SER A 121 -15.29 23.71 -23.38
N ARG A 122 -14.12 23.14 -23.70
CA ARG A 122 -13.07 22.80 -22.72
C ARG A 122 -12.48 24.04 -22.06
N SER A 123 -12.22 25.12 -22.81
CA SER A 123 -11.65 26.36 -22.26
C SER A 123 -12.59 27.01 -21.25
N LEU A 124 -13.90 27.01 -21.52
CA LEU A 124 -14.90 27.54 -20.60
C LEU A 124 -15.03 26.72 -19.30
N LEU A 125 -14.87 25.39 -19.38
CA LEU A 125 -14.89 24.51 -18.20
C LEU A 125 -13.64 24.68 -17.32
N GLU A 126 -12.50 25.01 -17.92
CA GLU A 126 -11.23 25.20 -17.20
C GLU A 126 -11.02 26.64 -16.69
N ALA A 127 -11.66 27.62 -17.32
CA ALA A 127 -11.63 29.03 -16.92
C ALA A 127 -12.33 29.24 -15.56
N ARG A 128 -11.55 29.31 -14.48
CA ARG A 128 -12.00 29.67 -13.13
C ARG A 128 -12.11 31.19 -12.97
N ASP A 129 -12.85 31.90 -13.83
CA ASP A 129 -12.96 33.36 -13.74
C ASP A 129 -14.29 33.87 -13.15
N SER A 130 -14.24 35.07 -12.59
CA SER A 130 -15.39 35.79 -12.01
C SER A 130 -16.38 36.29 -13.08
N ALA A 131 -15.92 36.41 -14.33
CA ALA A 131 -16.64 37.06 -15.42
C ALA A 131 -17.82 36.22 -15.91
N GLN A 132 -17.68 34.89 -15.97
CA GLN A 132 -18.81 34.00 -16.28
C GLN A 132 -19.94 34.14 -15.26
N MET A 133 -19.58 34.24 -13.97
CA MET A 133 -20.56 34.43 -12.88
C MET A 133 -21.21 35.82 -12.90
N GLU A 134 -20.47 36.84 -13.31
CA GLU A 134 -20.97 38.21 -13.47
C GLU A 134 -22.00 38.30 -14.60
N MET A 135 -21.76 37.61 -15.73
CA MET A 135 -22.75 37.54 -16.83
C MET A 135 -24.01 36.74 -16.48
N ILE A 136 -23.89 35.66 -15.69
CA ILE A 136 -25.06 34.94 -15.17
C ILE A 136 -25.91 35.86 -14.26
N ARG A 137 -25.27 36.79 -13.53
CA ARG A 137 -25.99 37.80 -12.72
C ARG A 137 -26.65 38.88 -13.58
N GLU A 138 -26.04 39.25 -14.70
CA GLU A 138 -26.60 40.22 -15.66
C GLU A 138 -27.73 39.66 -16.54
N MET A 139 -27.95 38.34 -16.53
CA MET A 139 -29.04 37.71 -17.28
C MET A 139 -30.41 38.22 -16.81
N LYS A 140 -31.18 38.80 -17.73
CA LYS A 140 -32.54 39.29 -17.43
C LYS A 140 -33.50 38.11 -17.32
N SER A 141 -33.65 37.58 -16.09
CA SER A 141 -34.56 36.47 -15.85
C SER A 141 -36.03 36.86 -16.13
N PRO A 142 -36.79 36.06 -16.89
CA PRO A 142 -38.19 36.37 -17.21
C PRO A 142 -39.12 36.08 -16.02
N PHE A 143 -38.63 35.41 -14.98
CA PHE A 143 -39.36 35.03 -13.77
C PHE A 143 -38.64 35.51 -12.50
N ARG A 144 -39.41 35.79 -11.44
CA ARG A 144 -38.92 36.09 -10.09
C ARG A 144 -38.57 34.82 -9.32
N ASN A 145 -39.32 33.75 -9.55
CA ASN A 145 -39.14 32.46 -8.91
C ASN A 145 -39.29 31.35 -9.95
N LEU A 146 -38.51 30.28 -9.79
CA LEU A 146 -38.64 29.05 -10.54
C LEU A 146 -38.74 27.88 -9.57
N ALA A 147 -39.72 27.01 -9.78
CA ALA A 147 -39.86 25.74 -9.08
C ALA A 147 -40.29 24.67 -10.07
N ILE A 148 -39.49 23.62 -10.21
CA ILE A 148 -39.79 22.48 -11.08
C ILE A 148 -39.61 21.19 -10.27
N ASP A 149 -40.67 20.40 -10.13
CA ASP A 149 -40.61 19.18 -9.30
C ASP A 149 -39.62 18.17 -9.86
N ARG A 150 -39.51 18.07 -11.19
CA ARG A 150 -38.56 17.16 -11.84
C ARG A 150 -38.06 17.71 -13.17
N ILE A 151 -36.74 17.71 -13.34
CA ILE A 151 -36.07 18.00 -14.61
C ILE A 151 -35.38 16.72 -15.08
N GLN A 152 -35.66 16.27 -16.29
CA GLN A 152 -35.11 15.04 -16.86
C GLN A 152 -34.40 15.33 -18.18
N LEU A 153 -33.13 14.96 -18.24
CA LEU A 153 -32.34 14.82 -19.44
C LEU A 153 -32.35 13.34 -19.84
N ARG A 154 -32.77 13.02 -21.07
CA ARG A 154 -32.83 11.64 -21.57
C ARG A 154 -32.11 11.46 -22.90
N GLN A 155 -31.43 10.33 -23.05
CA GLN A 155 -30.76 9.89 -24.27
C GLN A 155 -29.85 10.99 -24.83
N SER A 156 -29.03 11.57 -23.97
CA SER A 156 -28.17 12.69 -24.34
C SER A 156 -26.74 12.25 -24.60
N ASN A 157 -26.17 12.77 -25.68
CA ASN A 157 -24.75 12.67 -25.98
C ASN A 157 -24.09 13.98 -25.54
N ILE A 158 -23.02 13.85 -24.76
CA ILE A 158 -22.24 14.98 -24.26
C ILE A 158 -20.89 14.92 -24.96
N PHE A 159 -20.53 16.01 -25.62
CA PHE A 159 -19.28 16.21 -26.34
C PHE A 159 -18.46 17.30 -25.66
N LEU A 160 -17.15 17.13 -25.65
CA LEU A 160 -16.20 18.14 -25.23
C LEU A 160 -15.58 18.75 -26.49
N HIS A 161 -15.92 20.00 -26.75
CA HIS A 161 -15.48 20.78 -27.90
C HIS A 161 -14.12 21.42 -27.60
N SER A 162 -13.21 21.31 -28.58
CA SER A 162 -11.94 22.04 -28.62
C SER A 162 -11.76 22.66 -30.01
N ALA A 163 -10.84 23.61 -30.16
CA ALA A 163 -10.58 24.30 -31.43
C ALA A 163 -10.18 23.38 -32.61
N ARG A 164 -9.98 22.07 -32.38
CA ARG A 164 -9.53 21.11 -33.40
C ARG A 164 -10.48 19.92 -33.63
N ASP A 165 -11.21 19.48 -32.60
CA ASP A 165 -12.10 18.30 -32.68
C ASP A 165 -13.20 18.31 -31.60
N ASP A 166 -14.29 17.58 -31.88
CA ASP A 166 -15.36 17.22 -30.94
C ASP A 166 -15.16 15.79 -30.42
N GLU A 167 -14.93 15.65 -29.11
CA GLU A 167 -14.74 14.34 -28.47
C GLU A 167 -15.99 13.94 -27.68
N LEU A 168 -16.52 12.74 -27.90
CA LEU A 168 -17.61 12.22 -27.07
C LEU A 168 -17.12 12.02 -25.63
N LEU A 169 -17.67 12.81 -24.71
CA LEU A 169 -17.35 12.79 -23.28
C LEU A 169 -18.16 11.74 -22.53
N ALA A 170 -19.46 11.63 -22.79
CA ALA A 170 -20.36 10.70 -22.11
C ALA A 170 -21.69 10.56 -22.85
N ARG A 171 -22.45 9.50 -22.54
CA ARG A 171 -23.85 9.33 -22.97
C ARG A 171 -24.73 9.06 -21.76
N GLY A 172 -25.98 9.49 -21.78
CA GLY A 172 -26.98 8.97 -20.84
C GLY A 172 -28.02 9.97 -20.36
N ASP A 173 -28.47 9.74 -19.13
CA ASP A 173 -29.64 10.34 -18.53
C ASP A 173 -29.28 11.03 -17.20
N VAL A 174 -29.93 12.17 -16.93
CA VAL A 174 -29.82 12.90 -15.66
C VAL A 174 -31.21 13.30 -15.21
N SER A 175 -31.53 13.12 -13.94
CA SER A 175 -32.78 13.57 -13.34
C SER A 175 -32.50 14.39 -12.09
N LEU A 176 -33.03 15.60 -12.05
CA LEU A 176 -33.06 16.46 -10.86
C LEU A 176 -34.48 16.48 -10.28
N ARG A 177 -34.58 16.59 -8.96
CA ARG A 177 -35.86 16.67 -8.24
C ARG A 177 -35.93 17.90 -7.36
N GLY A 178 -37.10 18.53 -7.29
CA GLY A 178 -37.39 19.70 -6.46
C GLY A 178 -36.44 20.85 -6.76
N VAL A 179 -36.28 21.22 -8.03
CA VAL A 179 -35.39 22.30 -8.45
C VAL A 179 -36.05 23.63 -8.16
N ALA A 180 -35.38 24.50 -7.39
CA ALA A 180 -35.90 25.81 -7.05
C ALA A 180 -34.86 26.93 -7.21
N VAL A 181 -35.33 28.10 -7.63
CA VAL A 181 -34.59 29.36 -7.67
C VAL A 181 -35.47 30.44 -7.07
N ASP A 182 -35.09 30.95 -5.89
CA ASP A 182 -35.91 31.91 -5.14
C ASP A 182 -35.72 33.35 -5.61
N LYS A 183 -34.55 33.67 -6.16
CA LYS A 183 -34.25 35.00 -6.71
C LYS A 183 -33.39 34.85 -7.98
N PRO A 184 -33.60 35.68 -9.02
CA PRO A 184 -32.72 35.73 -10.17
C PRO A 184 -31.25 35.92 -9.75
N GLY A 185 -30.33 35.23 -10.42
CA GLY A 185 -28.89 35.29 -10.12
C GLY A 185 -28.42 34.51 -8.88
N THR A 186 -29.33 33.84 -8.16
CA THR A 186 -28.95 32.90 -7.09
C THR A 186 -28.72 31.48 -7.62
N ARG A 187 -27.92 30.68 -6.92
CA ARG A 187 -27.65 29.29 -7.31
C ARG A 187 -28.92 28.45 -7.17
N PRO A 188 -29.29 27.64 -8.17
CA PRO A 188 -30.41 26.71 -8.04
C PRO A 188 -30.13 25.68 -6.95
N VAL A 189 -31.16 25.37 -6.17
CA VAL A 189 -31.15 24.27 -5.19
C VAL A 189 -31.95 23.10 -5.74
N PHE A 190 -31.60 21.88 -5.34
CA PHE A 190 -32.34 20.67 -5.69
C PHE A 190 -32.37 19.69 -4.52
N SER A 191 -33.44 18.93 -4.42
CA SER A 191 -33.66 17.93 -3.37
C SER A 191 -33.17 16.52 -3.72
N GLY A 192 -32.92 16.27 -5.02
CA GLY A 192 -32.42 14.97 -5.47
C GLY A 192 -31.76 15.02 -6.84
N LEU A 193 -30.82 14.11 -7.03
CA LEU A 193 -30.02 13.92 -8.23
C LEU A 193 -29.88 12.43 -8.51
N ASP A 194 -30.31 12.03 -9.70
CA ASP A 194 -30.07 10.71 -10.25
C ASP A 194 -29.31 10.87 -11.58
N VAL A 195 -28.21 10.15 -11.75
CA VAL A 195 -27.34 10.22 -12.95
C VAL A 195 -27.09 8.80 -13.43
N ASN A 196 -27.26 8.57 -14.73
CA ASN A 196 -26.88 7.31 -15.37
C ASN A 196 -26.13 7.64 -16.66
N LEU A 197 -24.81 7.46 -16.63
CA LEU A 197 -23.94 7.75 -17.76
C LEU A 197 -23.19 6.49 -18.20
N SER A 198 -22.97 6.36 -19.50
CA SER A 198 -22.13 5.35 -20.12
C SER A 198 -21.02 5.98 -20.96
N ASP A 199 -19.99 5.18 -21.20
CA ASP A 199 -18.88 5.51 -22.10
C ASP A 199 -18.24 6.87 -21.80
N ILE A 200 -18.02 7.14 -20.50
CA ILE A 200 -17.37 8.37 -20.06
C ILE A 200 -15.91 8.30 -20.44
N ASN A 201 -15.43 9.28 -21.19
CA ASN A 201 -14.03 9.43 -21.57
C ASN A 201 -13.59 10.87 -21.34
N TYR A 202 -12.93 11.11 -20.22
CA TYR A 202 -12.45 12.44 -19.84
C TYR A 202 -10.93 12.49 -19.87
N ALA A 203 -10.38 13.41 -20.64
CA ALA A 203 -8.94 13.68 -20.69
C ALA A 203 -8.66 15.10 -20.18
N SER A 204 -7.78 15.21 -19.20
CA SER A 204 -7.21 16.46 -18.70
C SER A 204 -5.71 16.53 -19.01
N SER A 205 -5.05 17.62 -18.60
CA SER A 205 -3.59 17.75 -18.69
C SER A 205 -2.85 16.66 -17.90
N ASP A 206 -3.42 16.20 -16.78
CA ASP A 206 -2.79 15.26 -15.87
C ASP A 206 -3.26 13.80 -16.05
N PHE A 207 -4.53 13.57 -16.41
CA PHE A 207 -5.14 12.24 -16.38
C PHE A 207 -6.09 11.97 -17.55
N ILE A 208 -6.18 10.70 -17.95
CA ILE A 208 -7.26 10.17 -18.77
C ILE A 208 -8.06 9.21 -17.90
N ILE A 209 -9.37 9.44 -17.84
CA ILE A 209 -10.35 8.68 -17.06
C ILE A 209 -11.37 8.07 -18.02
N GLY A 210 -11.43 6.75 -18.04
CA GLY A 210 -12.45 5.98 -18.75
C GLY A 210 -13.41 5.31 -17.76
N ILE A 211 -14.71 5.49 -17.92
CA ILE A 211 -15.74 4.79 -17.15
C ILE A 211 -16.78 4.20 -18.10
N ARG A 212 -16.99 2.88 -18.06
CA ARG A 212 -18.01 2.24 -18.91
C ARG A 212 -19.43 2.58 -18.47
N ARG A 213 -19.68 2.56 -17.15
CA ARG A 213 -20.97 2.96 -16.57
C ARG A 213 -20.80 3.65 -15.24
N PHE A 214 -21.48 4.77 -15.06
CA PHE A 214 -21.58 5.54 -13.83
C PHE A 214 -23.06 5.71 -13.48
N GLU A 215 -23.46 5.26 -12.30
CA GLU A 215 -24.81 5.46 -11.78
C GLU A 215 -24.74 6.11 -10.40
N LEU A 216 -25.49 7.19 -10.19
CA LEU A 216 -25.66 7.88 -8.92
C LEU A 216 -27.15 7.97 -8.63
N SER A 217 -27.57 7.64 -7.42
CA SER A 217 -28.94 7.92 -6.96
C SER A 217 -28.94 8.53 -5.58
N SER A 218 -29.46 9.75 -5.46
CA SER A 218 -29.60 10.43 -4.17
C SER A 218 -30.64 9.76 -3.27
N SER A 219 -31.76 9.27 -3.83
CA SER A 219 -32.77 8.54 -3.04
C SER A 219 -32.32 7.15 -2.66
N GLY A 220 -31.61 6.45 -3.57
CA GLY A 220 -30.99 5.16 -3.25
C GLY A 220 -29.81 5.29 -2.29
N LYS A 221 -29.24 6.49 -2.16
CA LYS A 221 -27.97 6.77 -1.46
C LYS A 221 -26.85 5.87 -2.00
N THR A 222 -26.78 5.72 -3.32
CA THR A 222 -25.83 4.81 -3.98
C THR A 222 -25.06 5.51 -5.08
N LEU A 223 -23.79 5.14 -5.22
CA LEU A 223 -22.96 5.44 -6.38
C LEU A 223 -22.32 4.13 -6.85
N THR A 224 -22.41 3.82 -8.13
CA THR A 224 -21.75 2.67 -8.74
C THR A 224 -20.98 3.07 -9.97
N ILE A 225 -19.74 2.59 -10.07
CA ILE A 225 -18.89 2.72 -11.24
C ILE A 225 -18.52 1.32 -11.71
N ASN A 226 -18.87 0.99 -12.95
CA ASN A 226 -18.46 -0.24 -13.60
C ASN A 226 -17.36 0.08 -14.61
N SER A 227 -16.22 -0.62 -14.46
CA SER A 227 -15.01 -0.47 -15.25
C SER A 227 -14.48 0.97 -15.25
N LEU A 228 -13.74 1.32 -14.21
CA LEU A 228 -12.93 2.54 -14.12
C LEU A 228 -11.51 2.26 -14.60
N HIS A 229 -11.03 3.08 -15.52
CA HIS A 229 -9.64 3.14 -15.96
C HIS A 229 -9.11 4.54 -15.71
N VAL A 230 -7.95 4.64 -15.06
CA VAL A 230 -7.23 5.90 -14.88
C VAL A 230 -5.80 5.71 -15.37
N SER A 231 -5.38 6.58 -16.26
CA SER A 231 -3.99 6.65 -16.75
C SER A 231 -3.48 8.09 -16.71
N LYS A 232 -2.16 8.25 -16.65
CA LYS A 232 -1.51 9.56 -16.72
C LYS A 232 -0.97 9.75 -18.13
N ASN A 233 -1.08 10.97 -18.68
CA ASN A 233 -0.56 11.28 -20.00
C ASN A 233 0.90 10.83 -20.14
N GLY A 234 1.18 10.00 -21.15
CA GLY A 234 2.51 9.45 -21.44
C GLY A 234 2.95 8.23 -20.61
N LYS A 235 2.13 7.68 -19.70
CA LYS A 235 2.44 6.46 -18.94
C LYS A 235 1.29 5.45 -19.00
N GLN A 236 1.61 4.18 -19.20
CA GLN A 236 0.60 3.13 -19.26
C GLN A 236 -0.02 2.87 -17.87
N ASN A 237 -1.36 2.85 -17.84
CA ASN A 237 -2.26 2.17 -16.89
C ASN A 237 -1.88 2.26 -15.40
N LEU A 238 -2.24 3.37 -14.75
CA LEU A 238 -2.04 3.53 -13.30
C LEU A 238 -3.08 2.77 -12.49
N THR A 239 -4.34 2.77 -12.91
CA THR A 239 -5.42 2.14 -12.14
C THR A 239 -6.47 1.53 -13.07
N ARG A 240 -6.89 0.31 -12.75
CA ARG A 240 -8.06 -0.37 -13.31
C ARG A 240 -8.90 -0.94 -12.19
N ILE A 241 -10.19 -0.65 -12.19
CA ILE A 241 -11.14 -1.15 -11.19
C ILE A 241 -12.38 -1.65 -11.94
N SER A 242 -12.75 -2.91 -11.74
CA SER A 242 -13.90 -3.53 -12.40
C SER A 242 -15.21 -3.02 -11.82
N SER A 243 -15.30 -2.90 -10.49
CA SER A 243 -16.48 -2.35 -9.82
C SER A 243 -16.09 -1.51 -8.60
N LEU A 244 -16.69 -0.32 -8.49
CA LEU A 244 -16.71 0.49 -7.28
C LEU A 244 -18.18 0.72 -6.91
N LYS A 245 -18.56 0.40 -5.68
CA LYS A 245 -19.90 0.61 -5.15
C LYS A 245 -19.83 1.35 -3.81
N ILE A 246 -20.56 2.45 -3.72
CA ILE A 246 -20.75 3.23 -2.51
C ILE A 246 -22.23 3.14 -2.12
N THR A 247 -22.51 2.88 -0.84
CA THR A 247 -23.87 2.79 -0.29
C THR A 247 -24.03 3.66 0.95
N GLY A 248 -25.23 4.18 1.16
CA GLY A 248 -25.50 5.16 2.22
C GLY A 248 -24.82 6.51 1.98
N LEU A 249 -24.52 6.86 0.72
CA LEU A 249 -23.86 8.11 0.34
C LEU A 249 -24.74 9.34 0.64
N GLU A 250 -24.16 10.34 1.30
CA GLU A 250 -24.75 11.67 1.45
C GLU A 250 -24.38 12.55 0.26
N VAL A 251 -25.23 12.51 -0.78
CA VAL A 251 -24.95 13.17 -2.06
C VAL A 251 -24.82 14.70 -1.93
N SER A 252 -25.63 15.34 -1.08
CA SER A 252 -25.54 16.80 -0.86
C SER A 252 -24.18 17.19 -0.28
N LYS A 253 -23.72 16.48 0.75
CA LYS A 253 -22.38 16.69 1.35
C LYS A 253 -21.26 16.51 0.33
N PHE A 254 -21.36 15.49 -0.53
CA PHE A 254 -20.37 15.24 -1.58
C PHE A 254 -20.31 16.39 -2.60
N LEU A 255 -21.46 16.92 -3.02
CA LEU A 255 -21.53 17.98 -4.05
C LEU A 255 -21.23 19.38 -3.51
N GLU A 256 -21.68 19.70 -2.29
CA GLU A 256 -21.62 21.07 -1.73
C GLU A 256 -20.37 21.28 -0.89
N GLU A 257 -19.97 20.27 -0.11
CA GLU A 257 -18.89 20.37 0.87
C GLU A 257 -17.61 19.65 0.42
N GLN A 258 -17.66 18.90 -0.69
CA GLN A 258 -16.57 18.04 -1.17
C GLN A 258 -16.21 16.95 -0.14
N THR A 259 -17.19 16.52 0.64
CA THR A 259 -17.01 15.53 1.71
C THR A 259 -17.80 14.27 1.38
N LEU A 260 -17.11 13.13 1.33
CA LEU A 260 -17.71 11.83 1.07
C LEU A 260 -18.10 11.18 2.40
N ILE A 261 -19.38 11.20 2.75
CA ILE A 261 -19.92 10.47 3.92
C ILE A 261 -20.76 9.30 3.43
N CYS A 262 -20.45 8.08 3.88
CA CYS A 262 -21.20 6.89 3.46
C CYS A 262 -21.16 5.75 4.49
N LYS A 263 -22.02 4.75 4.29
CA LYS A 263 -21.99 3.51 5.09
C LYS A 263 -20.94 2.53 4.59
N ARG A 264 -20.81 2.38 3.26
CA ARG A 264 -19.87 1.41 2.70
C ARG A 264 -19.28 1.88 1.39
N ILE A 265 -17.98 1.69 1.23
CA ILE A 265 -17.26 1.74 -0.04
C ILE A 265 -16.73 0.33 -0.32
N LYS A 266 -17.02 -0.21 -1.49
CA LYS A 266 -16.57 -1.53 -1.93
C LYS A 266 -15.91 -1.42 -3.30
N VAL A 267 -14.70 -1.92 -3.42
CA VAL A 267 -13.93 -2.01 -4.67
C VAL A 267 -13.67 -3.48 -4.95
N GLU A 268 -14.04 -3.94 -6.14
CA GLU A 268 -13.89 -5.33 -6.53
C GLU A 268 -13.12 -5.44 -7.84
N ASP A 269 -12.16 -6.36 -7.84
CA ASP A 269 -11.33 -6.77 -8.96
C ASP A 269 -10.61 -5.61 -9.64
N GLY A 270 -9.28 -5.57 -9.57
CA GLY A 270 -8.57 -4.49 -10.23
C GLY A 270 -7.07 -4.57 -10.09
N SER A 271 -6.42 -3.54 -10.63
CA SER A 271 -4.98 -3.35 -10.50
C SER A 271 -4.67 -1.88 -10.25
N VAL A 272 -3.83 -1.61 -9.25
CA VAL A 272 -3.29 -0.28 -8.96
C VAL A 272 -1.77 -0.33 -9.04
N VAL A 273 -1.21 0.55 -9.85
CA VAL A 273 0.24 0.74 -10.03
C VAL A 273 0.64 2.06 -9.38
N LEU A 274 1.38 1.96 -8.28
CA LEU A 274 1.93 3.07 -7.53
C LEU A 274 3.37 3.33 -8.02
N ALA A 275 3.65 4.56 -8.43
CA ALA A 275 4.99 5.03 -8.77
C ALA A 275 5.44 6.14 -7.80
N ASN A 276 6.74 6.45 -7.74
CA ASN A 276 7.32 7.46 -6.84
C ASN A 276 6.76 8.89 -6.92
N ASN A 277 5.83 9.17 -7.84
CA ASN A 277 5.20 10.47 -7.96
C ASN A 277 3.97 10.55 -7.06
N LYS A 278 3.82 11.66 -6.34
CA LYS A 278 2.56 12.02 -5.67
C LYS A 278 1.44 11.97 -6.71
N ILE A 279 0.50 11.05 -6.56
CA ILE A 279 -0.71 11.02 -7.38
C ILE A 279 -1.61 12.12 -6.82
N LYS A 280 -1.82 13.19 -7.58
CA LYS A 280 -2.89 14.14 -7.29
C LYS A 280 -4.21 13.44 -7.61
N ALA A 281 -5.16 13.43 -6.68
CA ALA A 281 -6.48 12.86 -6.97
C ALA A 281 -7.13 13.63 -8.13
N PRO A 282 -7.87 12.97 -9.03
CA PRO A 282 -8.58 13.66 -10.12
C PRO A 282 -9.82 14.43 -9.64
N PHE A 283 -10.08 14.43 -8.34
CA PHE A 283 -11.20 15.10 -7.68
C PHE A 283 -10.69 15.85 -6.44
N ASP A 284 -11.22 17.06 -6.24
CA ASP A 284 -11.01 17.88 -5.04
C ASP A 284 -11.97 17.34 -3.95
N LEU A 285 -11.51 16.38 -3.15
CA LEU A 285 -12.22 15.87 -1.96
C LEU A 285 -11.55 16.44 -0.70
N LYS A 286 -12.31 16.86 0.30
CA LYS A 286 -11.73 17.36 1.57
C LYS A 286 -11.65 16.29 2.66
N GLN A 287 -12.63 15.40 2.68
CA GLN A 287 -12.73 14.36 3.68
C GLN A 287 -13.50 13.16 3.15
N VAL A 288 -13.13 11.97 3.64
CA VAL A 288 -13.80 10.69 3.38
C VAL A 288 -14.12 10.03 4.71
N HIS A 289 -15.40 9.79 4.97
CA HIS A 289 -15.91 9.03 6.09
C HIS A 289 -16.70 7.82 5.58
N ALA A 290 -16.32 6.61 6.01
CA ALA A 290 -17.02 5.38 5.68
C ALA A 290 -17.11 4.43 6.87
N ASP A 291 -18.31 3.91 7.17
CA ASP A 291 -18.44 2.90 8.24
C ASP A 291 -17.65 1.63 7.92
N VAL A 292 -17.60 1.25 6.64
CA VAL A 292 -16.84 0.10 6.14
C VAL A 292 -16.22 0.43 4.78
N PHE A 293 -14.93 0.11 4.61
CA PHE A 293 -14.23 0.18 3.33
C PHE A 293 -13.67 -1.21 2.99
N GLU A 294 -14.04 -1.74 1.82
CA GLU A 294 -13.71 -3.08 1.35
C GLU A 294 -12.94 -3.00 0.01
N LEU A 295 -11.80 -3.68 -0.06
CA LEU A 295 -11.06 -3.99 -1.28
C LEU A 295 -11.07 -5.51 -1.45
N HIS A 296 -11.60 -6.00 -2.56
CA HIS A 296 -11.59 -7.43 -2.90
C HIS A 296 -10.78 -7.66 -4.18
N ASN A 297 -9.87 -8.63 -4.12
CA ASN A 297 -9.06 -9.09 -5.24
C ASN A 297 -8.34 -7.96 -6.00
N LEU A 298 -7.64 -7.09 -5.27
CA LEU A 298 -6.93 -5.96 -5.85
C LEU A 298 -5.44 -6.28 -6.04
N LEU A 299 -4.96 -6.25 -7.27
CA LEU A 299 -3.54 -6.38 -7.58
C LEU A 299 -2.83 -5.05 -7.34
N LEU A 300 -2.04 -4.97 -6.27
CA LEU A 300 -1.21 -3.82 -5.95
C LEU A 300 0.20 -4.03 -6.50
N THR A 301 0.68 -3.06 -7.27
CA THR A 301 2.05 -3.02 -7.78
C THR A 301 2.70 -1.70 -7.42
N TYR A 302 3.83 -1.73 -6.71
CA TYR A 302 4.67 -0.55 -6.48
C TYR A 302 5.95 -0.67 -7.32
N GLN A 303 6.31 0.41 -8.02
CA GLN A 303 7.54 0.52 -8.80
C GLN A 303 8.24 1.85 -8.52
N GLY A 304 9.44 1.80 -7.97
CA GLY A 304 10.22 3.00 -7.65
C GLY A 304 11.63 2.69 -7.22
N ASN A 305 12.61 3.53 -7.59
CA ASN A 305 14.02 3.41 -7.19
C ASN A 305 14.64 2.01 -7.41
N GLY A 306 14.35 1.36 -8.55
CA GLY A 306 14.82 0.00 -8.86
C GLY A 306 14.18 -1.11 -8.01
N THR A 307 13.15 -0.76 -7.24
CA THR A 307 12.38 -1.67 -6.40
C THR A 307 11.02 -1.94 -7.01
N THR A 308 10.63 -3.20 -6.99
CA THR A 308 9.31 -3.69 -7.41
C THR A 308 8.69 -4.48 -6.27
N LEU A 309 7.45 -4.16 -5.93
CA LEU A 309 6.62 -4.92 -5.00
C LEU A 309 5.31 -5.24 -5.70
N ARG A 310 4.88 -6.50 -5.68
CA ARG A 310 3.60 -6.94 -6.23
C ARG A 310 2.88 -7.81 -5.22
N THR A 311 1.58 -7.62 -5.04
CA THR A 311 0.73 -8.45 -4.16
C THR A 311 -0.73 -8.38 -4.58
N ASN A 312 -1.48 -9.47 -4.37
CA ASN A 312 -2.94 -9.43 -4.35
C ASN A 312 -3.41 -9.03 -2.95
N ALA A 313 -4.42 -8.17 -2.84
CA ALA A 313 -4.88 -7.63 -1.58
C ALA A 313 -6.40 -7.75 -1.43
N ASN A 314 -6.81 -8.28 -0.27
CA ASN A 314 -8.16 -8.16 0.26
C ASN A 314 -8.07 -7.38 1.56
N ILE A 315 -8.78 -6.25 1.70
CA ILE A 315 -8.68 -5.35 2.85
C ILE A 315 -10.07 -4.91 3.25
N GLU A 316 -10.38 -5.01 4.54
CA GLU A 316 -11.58 -4.47 5.17
C GLU A 316 -11.13 -3.52 6.28
N LEU A 317 -11.58 -2.26 6.21
CA LEU A 317 -11.39 -1.25 7.25
C LEU A 317 -12.75 -0.88 7.84
N GLY A 318 -12.82 -0.81 9.17
CA GLY A 318 -14.00 -0.35 9.90
C GLY A 318 -13.81 1.07 10.39
N LYS A 319 -14.84 1.92 10.21
CA LYS A 319 -14.85 3.35 10.57
C LYS A 319 -13.66 4.09 9.98
N LEU A 320 -13.52 4.04 8.66
CA LEU A 320 -12.49 4.75 7.92
C LEU A 320 -12.78 6.25 7.95
N ASP A 321 -11.79 7.03 8.37
CA ASP A 321 -11.78 8.49 8.26
C ASP A 321 -10.47 8.94 7.60
N VAL A 322 -10.59 9.73 6.54
CA VAL A 322 -9.44 10.29 5.84
C VAL A 322 -9.68 11.78 5.57
N GLY A 323 -8.83 12.64 6.12
CA GLY A 323 -8.91 14.09 5.93
C GLY A 323 -7.79 14.66 5.06
N GLU A 324 -7.97 15.88 4.56
CA GLU A 324 -6.92 16.62 3.88
C GLU A 324 -5.83 17.15 4.84
N PRO A 325 -4.53 17.11 4.44
CA PRO A 325 -4.02 16.42 3.26
C PRO A 325 -4.15 14.89 3.39
N PHE A 326 -4.53 14.20 2.30
CA PHE A 326 -4.62 12.72 2.26
C PHE A 326 -3.24 12.07 2.42
N ASP A 327 -2.78 12.00 3.65
CA ASP A 327 -1.51 11.43 4.05
C ASP A 327 -1.71 10.38 5.14
N LYS A 328 -0.60 9.75 5.56
CA LYS A 328 -0.64 8.69 6.58
C LYS A 328 -1.09 9.18 7.95
N LYS A 329 -0.94 10.47 8.27
CA LYS A 329 -1.28 11.03 9.58
C LYS A 329 -2.77 11.26 9.71
N ASN A 330 -3.43 11.64 8.62
CA ASN A 330 -4.86 11.88 8.56
C ASN A 330 -5.66 10.64 8.15
N PHE A 331 -5.04 9.45 8.17
CA PHE A 331 -5.67 8.18 7.82
C PHE A 331 -5.95 7.38 9.08
N HIS A 332 -7.23 7.29 9.46
CA HIS A 332 -7.67 6.63 10.68
C HIS A 332 -8.69 5.53 10.40
N PHE A 333 -8.66 4.46 11.20
CA PHE A 333 -9.66 3.41 11.19
C PHE A 333 -9.77 2.77 12.58
N ALA A 334 -10.97 2.28 12.93
CA ALA A 334 -11.19 1.58 14.19
C ALA A 334 -10.76 0.10 14.14
N SER A 335 -10.81 -0.53 12.96
CA SER A 335 -10.32 -1.90 12.80
C SER A 335 -9.86 -2.19 11.38
N VAL A 336 -8.94 -3.15 11.24
CA VAL A 336 -8.49 -3.68 9.94
C VAL A 336 -8.49 -5.20 9.95
N ARG A 337 -8.99 -5.77 8.85
CA ARG A 337 -8.73 -7.16 8.45
C ARG A 337 -8.14 -7.14 7.05
N ALA A 338 -6.98 -7.75 6.87
CA ALA A 338 -6.33 -7.79 5.57
C ALA A 338 -5.72 -9.16 5.29
N THR A 339 -5.83 -9.59 4.03
CA THR A 339 -5.13 -10.73 3.48
C THR A 339 -4.37 -10.28 2.24
N LEU A 340 -3.05 -10.34 2.31
CA LEU A 340 -2.15 -10.11 1.19
C LEU A 340 -1.65 -11.47 0.69
N SER A 341 -1.68 -11.73 -0.62
CA SER A 341 -1.26 -13.00 -1.21
C SER A 341 -0.28 -12.79 -2.35
N ASP A 342 0.60 -13.75 -2.58
CA ASP A 342 1.62 -13.75 -3.64
C ASP A 342 2.51 -12.50 -3.62
N ILE A 343 2.96 -12.12 -2.43
CA ILE A 343 3.80 -10.94 -2.23
C ILE A 343 5.18 -11.23 -2.80
N GLN A 344 5.60 -10.43 -3.76
CA GLN A 344 6.91 -10.51 -4.39
C GLN A 344 7.59 -9.16 -4.31
N TYR A 345 8.72 -9.13 -3.60
CA TYR A 345 9.60 -7.97 -3.51
C TYR A 345 10.90 -8.26 -4.23
N SER A 346 11.30 -7.37 -5.14
CA SER A 346 12.52 -7.49 -5.91
C SER A 346 13.17 -6.11 -5.99
N GLY A 347 14.36 -5.99 -5.41
CA GLY A 347 15.17 -4.76 -5.43
C GLY A 347 16.52 -4.95 -6.14
N ASN A 348 17.39 -3.94 -5.99
CA ASN A 348 18.72 -3.87 -6.61
C ASN A 348 19.76 -4.81 -5.98
N ASN A 349 19.43 -5.50 -4.89
CA ASN A 349 20.35 -6.29 -4.09
C ASN A 349 20.57 -7.73 -4.58
N TYR A 350 20.29 -8.03 -5.86
CA TYR A 350 20.34 -9.39 -6.45
C TYR A 350 19.53 -10.46 -5.70
N GLN A 351 18.53 -10.05 -4.91
CA GLN A 351 17.67 -10.92 -4.12
C GLN A 351 16.20 -10.65 -4.44
N THR A 352 15.38 -11.69 -4.38
CA THR A 352 13.92 -11.60 -4.41
C THR A 352 13.40 -12.16 -3.10
N ALA A 353 12.54 -11.41 -2.41
CA ALA A 353 11.77 -11.93 -1.28
C ALA A 353 10.38 -12.31 -1.77
N ARG A 354 9.91 -13.50 -1.38
CA ARG A 354 8.54 -13.97 -1.63
C ARG A 354 7.87 -14.29 -0.31
N ILE A 355 6.60 -13.93 -0.17
CA ILE A 355 5.74 -14.32 0.94
C ILE A 355 4.43 -14.78 0.34
N LYS A 356 4.00 -16.01 0.64
CA LYS A 356 2.78 -16.57 0.05
C LYS A 356 1.54 -15.84 0.54
N LYS A 357 1.48 -15.58 1.84
CA LYS A 357 0.32 -14.95 2.47
C LYS A 357 0.72 -14.12 3.69
N ILE A 358 0.08 -12.98 3.87
CA ILE A 358 0.06 -12.24 5.14
C ILE A 358 -1.39 -12.01 5.53
N ASP A 359 -1.78 -12.49 6.71
CA ASP A 359 -3.06 -12.18 7.35
C ASP A 359 -2.85 -11.20 8.51
N VAL A 360 -3.72 -10.20 8.58
CA VAL A 360 -3.77 -9.19 9.65
C VAL A 360 -5.21 -9.11 10.16
N ASP A 361 -5.41 -9.18 11.47
CA ASP A 361 -6.71 -8.90 12.09
C ASP A 361 -6.48 -8.13 13.39
N SER A 362 -6.87 -6.85 13.40
CA SER A 362 -6.65 -5.97 14.54
C SER A 362 -7.55 -6.31 15.73
N LYS A 363 -8.72 -6.92 15.50
CA LYS A 363 -9.65 -7.33 16.57
C LYS A 363 -9.15 -8.59 17.27
N LYS A 364 -8.61 -9.54 16.49
CA LYS A 364 -7.96 -10.75 17.01
C LYS A 364 -6.50 -10.51 17.45
N GLN A 365 -5.97 -9.33 17.17
CA GLN A 365 -4.63 -8.88 17.52
C GLN A 365 -3.52 -9.85 17.08
N PHE A 366 -3.47 -10.14 15.78
CA PHE A 366 -2.37 -10.91 15.20
C PHE A 366 -1.96 -10.44 13.80
N ILE A 367 -0.71 -10.74 13.46
CA ILE A 367 -0.20 -10.77 12.08
C ILE A 367 0.43 -12.13 11.85
N LEU A 368 0.08 -12.80 10.76
CA LEU A 368 0.64 -14.08 10.36
C LEU A 368 1.16 -13.99 8.94
N ALA A 369 2.44 -14.26 8.72
CA ALA A 369 3.05 -14.36 7.39
C ALA A 369 3.48 -15.80 7.14
N ASP A 370 2.99 -16.42 6.07
CA ASP A 370 3.25 -17.82 5.72
C ASP A 370 4.20 -17.94 4.52
N GLU A 371 5.05 -18.96 4.56
CA GLU A 371 5.97 -19.36 3.49
C GLU A 371 6.81 -18.19 2.95
N ILE A 372 7.75 -17.72 3.76
CA ILE A 372 8.67 -16.64 3.38
C ILE A 372 9.93 -17.26 2.77
N SER A 373 10.34 -16.74 1.61
CA SER A 373 11.54 -17.18 0.90
C SER A 373 12.42 -16.00 0.51
N ILE A 374 13.73 -16.14 0.69
CA ILE A 374 14.76 -15.25 0.12
C ILE A 374 15.47 -16.03 -0.98
N ILE A 375 15.33 -15.56 -2.21
CA ILE A 375 15.75 -16.25 -3.43
C ILE A 375 16.79 -15.38 -4.16
N PRO A 376 18.05 -15.83 -4.24
CA PRO A 376 19.07 -15.14 -5.00
C PRO A 376 18.80 -15.17 -6.51
N LYS A 377 19.07 -14.06 -7.19
CA LYS A 377 18.87 -13.91 -8.65
C LYS A 377 20.07 -14.36 -9.49
N ILE A 378 21.22 -14.58 -8.85
CA ILE A 378 22.49 -14.95 -9.49
C ILE A 378 23.17 -16.09 -8.74
N GLY A 379 24.10 -16.78 -9.40
CA GLY A 379 24.85 -17.89 -8.81
C GLY A 379 25.72 -17.46 -7.62
N LYS A 380 25.96 -18.39 -6.68
CA LYS A 380 26.68 -18.10 -5.43
C LYS A 380 28.10 -17.58 -5.60
N TYR A 381 28.79 -17.96 -6.68
CA TYR A 381 30.13 -17.47 -7.04
C TYR A 381 30.13 -16.14 -7.81
N GLU A 382 28.99 -15.70 -8.35
CA GLU A 382 28.90 -14.50 -9.18
C GLU A 382 28.73 -13.23 -8.34
N LEU A 383 28.09 -13.33 -7.19
CA LEU A 383 27.74 -12.17 -6.35
C LEU A 383 28.96 -11.32 -5.99
N GLY A 384 29.99 -11.94 -5.40
CA GLY A 384 31.21 -11.22 -5.02
C GLY A 384 31.98 -10.67 -6.22
N ARG A 385 31.92 -11.34 -7.38
CA ARG A 385 32.55 -10.87 -8.62
C ARG A 385 31.85 -9.63 -9.17
N LYS A 386 30.51 -9.64 -9.22
CA LYS A 386 29.71 -8.47 -9.66
C LYS A 386 29.86 -7.27 -8.73
N LEU A 387 29.98 -7.51 -7.43
CA LEU A 387 30.14 -6.44 -6.44
C LEU A 387 31.59 -5.94 -6.33
N GLY A 388 32.57 -6.69 -6.85
CA GLY A 388 34.00 -6.39 -6.71
C GLY A 388 34.57 -6.58 -5.31
N HIS A 389 33.78 -7.16 -4.39
CA HIS A 389 34.18 -7.40 -2.99
C HIS A 389 33.43 -8.60 -2.40
N GLN A 390 33.92 -9.11 -1.27
CA GLN A 390 33.26 -10.24 -0.57
C GLN A 390 31.86 -9.84 -0.10
N ALA A 391 30.88 -10.70 -0.39
CA ALA A 391 29.50 -10.52 0.02
C ALA A 391 28.88 -11.88 0.35
N ASP A 392 27.89 -11.86 1.25
CA ASP A 392 27.15 -13.07 1.61
C ASP A 392 26.03 -13.32 0.60
N TRP A 393 26.09 -14.48 -0.04
CA TRP A 393 24.99 -15.02 -0.80
C TRP A 393 24.08 -15.77 0.16
N ILE A 394 22.80 -15.37 0.24
CA ILE A 394 21.86 -15.87 1.25
C ILE A 394 20.64 -16.44 0.55
N ALA A 395 20.34 -17.71 0.78
CA ALA A 395 19.05 -18.32 0.47
C ALA A 395 18.38 -18.77 1.77
N ALA A 396 17.11 -18.47 1.93
CA ALA A 396 16.38 -18.81 3.16
C ALA A 396 14.93 -19.19 2.88
N ASN A 397 14.42 -20.14 3.66
CA ASN A 397 13.00 -20.48 3.72
C ASN A 397 12.57 -20.44 5.18
N VAL A 398 11.45 -19.77 5.46
CA VAL A 398 10.83 -19.66 6.79
C VAL A 398 9.37 -20.08 6.64
N SER A 399 8.98 -21.08 7.41
CA SER A 399 7.61 -21.64 7.36
C SER A 399 6.54 -20.60 7.67
N ARG A 400 6.73 -19.83 8.76
CA ARG A 400 5.81 -18.78 9.19
C ARG A 400 6.48 -17.73 10.07
N ILE A 401 5.92 -16.54 10.13
CA ILE A 401 6.18 -15.52 11.15
C ILE A 401 4.86 -15.14 11.79
N GLU A 402 4.77 -15.28 13.10
CA GLU A 402 3.59 -14.90 13.88
C GLU A 402 3.95 -13.73 14.80
N ILE A 403 3.14 -12.68 14.77
CA ILE A 403 3.23 -11.54 15.68
C ILE A 403 1.94 -11.50 16.49
N SER A 404 2.05 -11.75 17.80
CA SER A 404 0.91 -11.78 18.73
C SER A 404 0.80 -10.46 19.48
N ARG A 405 -0.43 -9.96 19.60
CA ARG A 405 -0.77 -8.65 20.19
C ARG A 405 0.03 -7.48 19.62
N PRO A 406 0.14 -7.33 18.28
CA PRO A 406 0.78 -6.16 17.69
C PRO A 406 -0.07 -4.89 17.89
N ASN A 407 0.59 -3.77 18.17
CA ASN A 407 -0.03 -2.46 17.98
C ASN A 407 -0.09 -2.15 16.46
N ILE A 408 -1.24 -2.45 15.84
CA ILE A 408 -1.44 -2.26 14.40
C ILE A 408 -1.36 -0.79 13.98
N GLU A 409 -1.91 0.12 14.77
CA GLU A 409 -1.82 1.56 14.52
C GLU A 409 -0.37 2.05 14.58
N GLY A 410 0.42 1.49 15.50
CA GLY A 410 1.85 1.73 15.60
C GLY A 410 2.61 1.38 14.31
N LEU A 411 2.20 0.34 13.58
CA LEU A 411 2.87 -0.08 12.34
C LEU A 411 2.78 0.97 11.22
N LEU A 412 1.66 1.69 11.14
CA LEU A 412 1.50 2.82 10.19
C LEU A 412 2.51 3.95 10.47
N HIS A 413 2.94 4.04 11.73
CA HIS A 413 3.89 5.02 12.25
C HIS A 413 5.30 4.45 12.43
N HIS A 414 5.63 3.36 11.72
CA HIS A 414 6.94 2.71 11.80
C HIS A 414 7.32 2.23 13.21
N LYS A 415 6.36 1.68 13.96
CA LYS A 415 6.57 1.08 15.29
C LYS A 415 6.02 -0.34 15.34
N LEU A 416 6.89 -1.32 15.57
CA LEU A 416 6.51 -2.69 15.87
C LEU A 416 6.56 -2.91 17.39
N LEU A 417 5.41 -2.74 18.03
CA LEU A 417 5.19 -3.05 19.45
C LEU A 417 4.37 -4.33 19.52
N ALA A 418 4.89 -5.38 20.16
CA ALA A 418 4.20 -6.65 20.28
C ALA A 418 4.57 -7.41 21.55
N GLU A 419 3.68 -8.28 22.00
CA GLU A 419 3.99 -9.22 23.08
C GLU A 419 4.97 -10.29 22.61
N LYS A 420 4.70 -10.87 21.44
CA LYS A 420 5.46 -12.01 20.94
C LYS A 420 5.69 -11.93 19.45
N VAL A 421 6.90 -12.30 19.02
CA VAL A 421 7.24 -12.61 17.64
C VAL A 421 7.81 -14.01 17.59
N LEU A 422 7.17 -14.91 16.85
CA LEU A 422 7.65 -16.28 16.61
C LEU A 422 8.03 -16.42 15.14
N ILE A 423 9.30 -16.67 14.89
CA ILE A 423 9.80 -17.18 13.62
C ILE A 423 9.70 -18.69 13.67
N GLY A 424 8.91 -19.27 12.76
CA GLY A 424 8.74 -20.71 12.61
C GLY A 424 10.01 -21.42 12.15
N GLN A 425 9.89 -22.72 11.90
CA GLN A 425 11.00 -23.52 11.39
C GLN A 425 11.58 -22.87 10.13
N SER A 426 12.90 -22.78 10.07
CA SER A 426 13.60 -22.17 8.95
C SER A 426 14.84 -22.95 8.54
N ARG A 427 15.18 -22.84 7.25
CA ARG A 427 16.44 -23.30 6.68
C ARG A 427 17.12 -22.11 6.03
N ILE A 428 18.30 -21.77 6.52
CA ILE A 428 19.10 -20.64 6.06
C ILE A 428 20.43 -21.20 5.54
N TYR A 429 20.77 -20.87 4.30
CA TYR A 429 22.02 -21.21 3.67
C TYR A 429 22.74 -19.93 3.27
N ILE A 430 23.96 -19.79 3.78
CA ILE A 430 24.82 -18.62 3.60
C ILE A 430 26.09 -19.11 2.93
N PHE A 431 26.48 -18.48 1.83
CA PHE A 431 27.72 -18.76 1.13
C PHE A 431 28.58 -17.50 1.04
N ARG A 432 29.88 -17.64 1.31
CA ARG A 432 30.87 -16.58 1.11
C ARG A 432 32.04 -17.04 0.27
N ASP A 433 32.35 -16.28 -0.79
CA ASP A 433 33.60 -16.41 -1.53
C ASP A 433 34.63 -15.42 -0.99
N ARG A 434 35.80 -15.91 -0.54
CA ARG A 434 36.87 -15.07 0.01
C ARG A 434 37.92 -14.61 -0.99
N ARG A 435 37.83 -15.01 -2.25
CA ARG A 435 38.78 -14.57 -3.29
C ARG A 435 38.68 -13.07 -3.60
N PRO A 436 37.48 -12.44 -3.66
CA PRO A 436 37.38 -10.99 -3.81
C PRO A 436 37.95 -10.23 -2.61
N VAL A 437 38.27 -8.95 -2.81
CA VAL A 437 38.79 -8.08 -1.74
C VAL A 437 37.75 -7.96 -0.62
N ARG A 438 38.21 -8.08 0.62
CA ARG A 438 37.36 -7.89 1.79
C ARG A 438 37.23 -6.40 2.12
N GLN A 439 36.00 -5.93 2.29
CA GLN A 439 35.78 -4.57 2.79
C GLN A 439 36.09 -4.47 4.28
N GLN A 440 36.74 -3.37 4.66
CA GLN A 440 37.10 -3.03 6.04
C GLN A 440 36.03 -2.13 6.67
N LYS A 441 34.75 -2.54 6.59
CA LYS A 441 33.62 -1.77 7.13
C LYS A 441 33.41 -2.07 8.61
N PHE A 442 33.25 -1.04 9.43
CA PHE A 442 32.90 -1.20 10.84
C PHE A 442 31.51 -1.84 11.01
N ILE A 443 31.46 -2.92 11.78
CA ILE A 443 30.25 -3.66 12.15
C ILE A 443 30.07 -3.55 13.67
N PRO A 444 29.05 -2.81 14.16
CA PRO A 444 28.78 -2.68 15.59
C PRO A 444 28.32 -4.02 16.22
N LEU A 445 28.36 -4.10 17.56
CA LEU A 445 27.78 -5.23 18.30
C LEU A 445 26.24 -5.26 18.16
N PRO A 446 25.57 -6.40 18.42
CA PRO A 446 24.15 -6.61 18.10
C PRO A 446 23.19 -5.49 18.54
N VAL A 447 23.31 -4.98 19.78
CA VAL A 447 22.40 -3.92 20.27
C VAL A 447 22.55 -2.63 19.46
N GLU A 448 23.79 -2.20 19.19
CA GLU A 448 24.05 -1.03 18.35
C GLU A 448 23.73 -1.29 16.87
N TYR A 449 23.87 -2.53 16.41
CA TYR A 449 23.46 -2.93 15.06
C TYR A 449 21.94 -2.84 14.88
N LEU A 450 21.16 -3.25 15.90
CA LEU A 450 19.70 -3.21 15.88
C LEU A 450 19.15 -1.78 15.74
N LYS A 451 19.87 -0.75 16.20
CA LYS A 451 19.49 0.66 15.98
C LYS A 451 19.43 1.08 14.52
N LYS A 452 20.00 0.30 13.59
CA LYS A 452 19.93 0.54 12.14
C LYS A 452 18.61 0.10 11.51
N VAL A 453 17.78 -0.63 12.25
CA VAL A 453 16.43 -1.01 11.80
C VAL A 453 15.60 0.27 11.67
N PRO A 454 14.94 0.53 10.52
CA PRO A 454 14.30 1.82 10.21
C PRO A 454 12.93 2.02 10.88
N PHE A 455 12.64 1.28 11.94
CA PHE A 455 11.39 1.32 12.68
C PHE A 455 11.64 1.04 14.16
N ASP A 456 10.82 1.59 15.05
CA ASP A 456 10.93 1.32 16.49
C ASP A 456 10.50 -0.12 16.76
N LEU A 457 11.38 -0.90 17.37
CA LEU A 457 11.16 -2.30 17.69
C LEU A 457 11.10 -2.47 19.20
N ARG A 458 9.97 -2.95 19.72
CA ARG A 458 9.83 -3.39 21.12
C ARG A 458 8.98 -4.65 21.17
N VAL A 459 9.64 -5.79 21.40
CA VAL A 459 8.99 -7.09 21.50
C VAL A 459 9.35 -7.72 22.83
N GLN A 460 8.36 -8.17 23.61
CA GLN A 460 8.65 -8.78 24.91
C GLN A 460 9.32 -10.15 24.75
N ASN A 461 8.81 -10.97 23.82
CA ASN A 461 9.32 -12.32 23.58
C ASN A 461 9.55 -12.56 22.08
N PHE A 462 10.81 -12.57 21.66
CA PHE A 462 11.18 -13.03 20.32
C PHE A 462 11.64 -14.48 20.38
N MET A 463 11.12 -15.32 19.49
CA MET A 463 11.41 -16.75 19.46
C MET A 463 11.74 -17.20 18.03
N LEU A 464 12.76 -18.04 17.91
CA LEU A 464 13.07 -18.83 16.72
C LEU A 464 12.78 -20.29 17.05
N ALA A 465 11.85 -20.91 16.32
CA ALA A 465 11.60 -22.33 16.39
C ALA A 465 12.79 -23.14 15.84
N SER A 466 12.72 -24.48 15.92
CA SER A 466 13.83 -25.34 15.49
C SER A 466 14.23 -25.09 14.04
N SER A 467 15.43 -24.56 13.84
CA SER A 467 15.92 -24.15 12.52
C SER A 467 17.31 -24.70 12.20
N THR A 468 17.65 -24.73 10.91
CA THR A 468 18.98 -25.12 10.44
C THR A 468 19.65 -23.95 9.75
N VAL A 469 20.88 -23.64 10.17
CA VAL A 469 21.73 -22.63 9.54
C VAL A 469 22.98 -23.32 9.01
N GLU A 470 23.23 -23.16 7.72
CA GLU A 470 24.42 -23.66 7.03
C GLU A 470 25.23 -22.49 6.51
N TYR A 471 26.50 -22.42 6.92
CA TYR A 471 27.46 -21.42 6.46
C TYR A 471 28.59 -22.13 5.71
N GLU A 472 28.69 -21.83 4.43
CA GLU A 472 29.74 -22.35 3.54
C GLU A 472 30.68 -21.21 3.14
N GLU A 473 31.97 -21.47 3.19
CA GLU A 473 33.00 -20.51 2.81
C GLU A 473 33.97 -21.13 1.81
N PHE A 474 34.19 -20.44 0.70
CA PHE A 474 35.27 -20.75 -0.24
C PHE A 474 36.54 -19.99 0.18
N PRO A 475 37.68 -20.68 0.37
CA PRO A 475 38.90 -20.05 0.85
C PRO A 475 39.52 -19.10 -0.19
N GLU A 476 40.24 -18.10 0.30
CA GLU A 476 41.04 -17.21 -0.57
C GLU A 476 42.20 -17.94 -1.25
N SER A 477 42.78 -18.95 -0.58
CA SER A 477 43.89 -19.76 -1.07
C SER A 477 43.94 -21.18 -0.46
N GLY A 478 44.68 -22.08 -1.13
CA GLY A 478 44.86 -23.50 -0.78
C GLY A 478 43.95 -24.43 -1.60
N PHE A 479 43.58 -25.58 -1.03
CA PHE A 479 42.99 -26.78 -1.68
C PHE A 479 41.75 -26.65 -2.60
N GLY A 480 41.23 -25.46 -2.89
CA GLY A 480 40.08 -25.28 -3.80
C GLY A 480 38.74 -25.88 -3.32
N GLN A 481 38.66 -26.37 -2.08
CA GLN A 481 37.45 -26.94 -1.49
C GLN A 481 36.82 -25.99 -0.46
N THR A 482 35.49 -25.99 -0.37
CA THR A 482 34.77 -25.15 0.59
C THR A 482 34.77 -25.76 1.99
N GLY A 483 34.74 -24.90 3.01
CA GLY A 483 34.48 -25.32 4.38
C GLY A 483 33.04 -25.05 4.77
N VAL A 484 32.38 -26.02 5.40
CA VAL A 484 30.97 -25.91 5.81
C VAL A 484 30.85 -26.07 7.32
N LEU A 485 30.15 -25.11 7.94
CA LEU A 485 29.70 -25.18 9.32
C LEU A 485 28.17 -25.14 9.36
N MET A 486 27.56 -26.11 10.04
CA MET A 486 26.11 -26.23 10.14
C MET A 486 25.68 -26.29 11.61
N ILE A 487 24.67 -25.50 11.96
CA ILE A 487 23.95 -25.58 13.23
C ILE A 487 22.55 -26.12 12.94
N LYS A 488 22.27 -27.33 13.43
CA LYS A 488 20.95 -27.96 13.35
C LYS A 488 20.15 -27.66 14.62
N ASN A 489 18.82 -27.71 14.50
CA ASN A 489 17.89 -27.53 15.62
C ASN A 489 18.16 -26.27 16.45
N ALA A 490 18.63 -25.21 15.80
CA ALA A 490 18.86 -23.92 16.41
C ALA A 490 17.54 -23.37 16.91
N LYS A 491 17.45 -23.10 18.21
CA LYS A 491 16.32 -22.40 18.84
C LYS A 491 16.87 -21.20 19.58
N VAL A 492 16.22 -20.06 19.43
CA VAL A 492 16.62 -18.80 20.06
C VAL A 492 15.42 -18.19 20.76
N MET A 493 15.64 -17.67 21.95
CA MET A 493 14.68 -16.84 22.67
C MET A 493 15.39 -15.54 23.07
N VAL A 494 14.80 -14.40 22.76
CA VAL A 494 15.30 -13.07 23.16
C VAL A 494 14.21 -12.34 23.91
N SER A 495 14.52 -11.82 25.10
CA SER A 495 13.59 -11.04 25.90
C SER A 495 14.29 -9.96 26.75
N PRO A 496 13.85 -8.68 26.68
CA PRO A 496 13.06 -8.09 25.58
C PRO A 496 13.95 -7.86 24.34
N LEU A 497 13.36 -7.78 23.14
CA LEU A 497 14.05 -7.36 21.92
C LEU A 497 13.71 -5.88 21.62
N ILE A 498 14.69 -5.00 21.81
CA ILE A 498 14.54 -3.55 21.71
C ILE A 498 15.70 -2.96 20.89
N ASN A 499 15.42 -2.05 19.95
CA ASN A 499 16.46 -1.31 19.23
C ASN A 499 16.75 0.09 19.80
N HIS A 500 15.74 0.79 20.33
CA HIS A 500 15.89 2.12 20.94
C HIS A 500 15.52 2.08 22.43
N PRO A 501 16.47 1.67 23.30
CA PRO A 501 16.22 1.55 24.73
C PRO A 501 16.03 2.92 25.41
N LEU A 502 15.14 2.95 26.40
CA LEU A 502 14.76 4.07 27.26
C LEU A 502 15.25 3.83 28.70
N ALA A 503 15.27 4.86 29.53
CA ALA A 503 15.70 4.74 30.93
C ALA A 503 14.84 3.79 31.78
N SER A 504 13.58 3.57 31.38
CA SER A 504 12.65 2.65 32.04
C SER A 504 12.83 1.17 31.61
N ASP A 505 13.65 0.89 30.59
CA ASP A 505 13.90 -0.47 30.13
C ASP A 505 14.89 -1.21 31.05
N PRO A 506 14.89 -2.56 31.05
CA PRO A 506 15.89 -3.31 31.78
C PRO A 506 17.30 -3.05 31.24
N ASN A 507 18.30 -3.19 32.12
CA ASN A 507 19.71 -3.04 31.74
C ASN A 507 20.18 -4.01 30.64
N TYR A 508 19.51 -5.16 30.51
CA TYR A 508 19.90 -6.23 29.61
C TYR A 508 18.71 -6.80 28.84
N SER A 509 18.98 -7.16 27.60
CA SER A 509 18.22 -8.13 26.82
C SER A 509 18.88 -9.51 26.96
N THR A 510 18.10 -10.53 27.31
CA THR A 510 18.63 -11.89 27.49
C THR A 510 18.34 -12.71 26.24
N MET A 511 19.39 -13.27 25.63
CA MET A 511 19.29 -14.23 24.53
C MET A 511 19.68 -15.62 25.03
N ASN A 512 18.75 -16.57 24.99
CA ASN A 512 19.01 -17.99 25.19
C ASN A 512 19.03 -18.71 23.86
N THR A 513 20.04 -19.57 23.65
CA THR A 513 20.22 -20.32 22.42
C THR A 513 20.48 -21.79 22.72
N THR A 514 19.93 -22.67 21.90
CA THR A 514 20.25 -24.09 21.87
C THR A 514 20.41 -24.57 20.44
N GLY A 515 21.17 -25.63 20.20
CA GLY A 515 21.31 -26.22 18.88
C GLY A 515 22.32 -27.36 18.85
N SER A 516 22.61 -27.85 17.65
CA SER A 516 23.59 -28.92 17.43
C SER A 516 24.61 -28.55 16.35
N ILE A 517 25.90 -28.52 16.71
CA ILE A 517 27.00 -28.31 15.77
C ILE A 517 27.19 -29.58 14.94
N MET A 518 27.10 -29.44 13.62
CA MET A 518 27.25 -30.52 12.64
C MET A 518 26.35 -31.74 12.89
N GLY A 519 25.29 -31.59 13.68
CA GLY A 519 24.44 -32.69 14.12
C GLY A 519 25.08 -33.65 15.13
N SER A 520 26.23 -33.31 15.71
CA SER A 520 26.94 -34.17 16.67
C SER A 520 27.08 -33.57 18.06
N GLY A 521 27.39 -32.28 18.21
CA GLY A 521 27.59 -31.67 19.54
C GLY A 521 26.45 -30.74 19.91
N THR A 522 25.94 -30.82 21.13
CA THR A 522 24.88 -29.94 21.63
C THR A 522 25.47 -28.64 22.14
N VAL A 523 24.85 -27.51 21.81
CA VAL A 523 25.21 -26.19 22.33
C VAL A 523 24.04 -25.66 23.13
N HIS A 524 24.33 -25.09 24.29
CA HIS A 524 23.42 -24.24 25.04
C HIS A 524 24.17 -22.99 25.49
N GLY A 525 23.55 -21.83 25.36
CA GLY A 525 24.20 -20.57 25.71
C GLY A 525 23.22 -19.48 26.10
N THR A 526 23.68 -18.58 26.96
CA THR A 526 22.99 -17.38 27.39
C THR A 526 23.90 -16.18 27.13
N ILE A 527 23.35 -15.17 26.45
CA ILE A 527 24.01 -13.89 26.20
C ILE A 527 23.16 -12.80 26.86
N LEU A 528 23.75 -12.05 27.79
CA LEU A 528 23.18 -10.81 28.30
C LEU A 528 23.70 -9.66 27.45
N MET A 529 22.81 -9.05 26.67
CA MET A 529 23.12 -7.94 25.77
C MET A 529 22.79 -6.61 26.46
N PRO A 530 23.76 -5.71 26.67
CA PRO A 530 23.56 -4.47 27.40
C PRO A 530 22.69 -3.50 26.59
N LEU A 531 21.55 -3.09 27.16
CA LEU A 531 20.69 -2.03 26.61
C LEU A 531 21.10 -0.64 27.10
N VAL A 532 22.01 -0.57 28.07
CA VAL A 532 22.60 0.66 28.61
C VAL A 532 24.06 0.79 28.20
N LYS A 533 24.55 2.03 28.06
CA LYS A 533 25.95 2.31 27.69
C LYS A 533 26.93 1.79 28.75
N ASN A 534 28.17 1.55 28.33
CA ASN A 534 29.31 1.19 29.19
C ASN A 534 29.17 -0.12 29.99
N LYS A 535 28.20 -0.98 29.68
CA LYS A 535 28.13 -2.33 30.24
C LYS A 535 28.62 -3.37 29.23
N PRO A 536 29.30 -4.44 29.67
CA PRO A 536 29.73 -5.50 28.77
C PRO A 536 28.57 -6.42 28.39
N TYR A 537 28.78 -7.20 27.32
CA TYR A 537 28.00 -8.40 27.08
C TYR A 537 28.53 -9.50 28.00
N TYR A 538 27.64 -10.27 28.63
CA TYR A 538 28.01 -11.50 29.34
C TYR A 538 27.63 -12.70 28.50
N VAL A 539 28.56 -13.63 28.32
CA VAL A 539 28.38 -14.83 27.51
C VAL A 539 28.74 -16.05 28.33
N LYS A 540 27.77 -16.94 28.54
CA LYS A 540 27.98 -18.19 29.24
C LYS A 540 27.29 -19.36 28.54
N GLY A 541 27.81 -20.56 28.71
CA GLY A 541 27.20 -21.76 28.14
C GLY A 541 28.16 -22.93 28.06
N ALA A 542 27.75 -23.97 27.34
CA ALA A 542 28.63 -25.08 27.02
C ALA A 542 28.33 -25.72 25.65
N ILE A 543 29.35 -26.41 25.14
CA ILE A 543 29.27 -27.34 24.02
C ILE A 543 29.52 -28.73 24.57
N GLU A 544 28.66 -29.71 24.28
CA GLU A 544 28.74 -31.05 24.84
C GLU A 544 28.69 -32.13 23.76
N LYS A 545 29.35 -33.26 24.03
CA LYS A 545 29.28 -34.50 23.25
C LYS A 545 29.60 -34.33 21.76
N LEU A 546 30.59 -33.50 21.42
CA LEU A 546 30.94 -33.20 20.03
C LEU A 546 32.00 -34.18 19.49
N GLN A 547 31.66 -34.92 18.44
CA GLN A 547 32.65 -35.66 17.66
C GLN A 547 33.47 -34.68 16.81
N LEU A 548 34.73 -34.47 17.17
CA LEU A 548 35.56 -33.39 16.61
C LEU A 548 35.89 -33.60 15.13
N THR A 549 35.93 -34.85 14.65
CA THR A 549 36.14 -35.16 13.22
C THR A 549 35.04 -34.62 12.31
N LYS A 550 33.84 -34.34 12.84
CA LYS A 550 32.74 -33.70 12.08
C LYS A 550 33.06 -32.27 11.65
N LEU A 551 34.05 -31.63 12.27
CA LEU A 551 34.49 -30.28 11.92
C LEU A 551 35.48 -30.25 10.74
N ASN A 552 35.92 -31.40 10.24
CA ASN A 552 36.97 -31.47 9.20
C ASN A 552 36.65 -30.70 7.92
N SER A 553 35.37 -30.54 7.56
CA SER A 553 35.00 -29.70 6.41
C SER A 553 35.54 -28.27 6.57
N SER A 554 35.26 -27.60 7.70
CA SER A 554 35.81 -26.27 7.97
C SER A 554 37.27 -26.31 8.41
N SER A 555 37.65 -27.22 9.31
CA SER A 555 39.00 -27.20 9.90
C SER A 555 40.08 -27.52 8.87
N GLU A 556 39.85 -28.47 7.94
CA GLU A 556 40.83 -28.77 6.90
C GLU A 556 40.86 -27.67 5.84
N ASN A 557 39.69 -27.28 5.31
CA ASN A 557 39.64 -26.45 4.12
C ASN A 557 39.93 -24.97 4.43
N LEU A 558 39.50 -24.48 5.59
CA LEU A 558 39.70 -23.09 6.04
C LEU A 558 40.85 -22.97 7.05
N GLY A 559 40.91 -23.88 8.02
CA GLY A 559 41.90 -23.84 9.10
C GLY A 559 43.23 -24.54 8.77
N LYS A 560 43.29 -25.33 7.69
CA LYS A 560 44.43 -26.19 7.33
C LYS A 560 44.81 -27.17 8.44
N ILE A 561 43.82 -27.66 9.18
CA ILE A 561 43.97 -28.58 10.31
C ILE A 561 43.07 -29.80 10.10
N ARG A 562 43.67 -30.99 10.10
CA ARG A 562 42.96 -32.26 10.01
C ARG A 562 42.81 -32.89 11.38
N ILE A 563 41.59 -33.24 11.76
CA ILE A 563 41.27 -33.96 12.99
C ILE A 563 41.10 -35.43 12.62
N LYS A 564 42.02 -36.28 13.06
CA LYS A 564 41.98 -37.74 12.80
C LYS A 564 41.03 -38.46 13.74
N SER A 565 41.00 -38.03 15.00
CA SER A 565 40.12 -38.56 16.05
C SER A 565 39.91 -37.49 17.13
N GLY A 566 38.88 -37.68 17.94
CA GLY A 566 38.63 -36.83 19.11
C GLY A 566 37.15 -36.75 19.44
N PHE A 567 36.84 -36.82 20.73
CA PHE A 567 35.50 -36.62 21.27
C PHE A 567 35.57 -35.59 22.39
N LEU A 568 34.82 -34.50 22.27
CA LEU A 568 34.69 -33.47 23.29
C LEU A 568 33.51 -33.82 24.19
N ASP A 569 33.75 -34.08 25.47
CA ASP A 569 32.68 -34.34 26.45
C ASP A 569 31.93 -33.05 26.75
N PHE A 570 32.68 -32.02 27.13
CA PHE A 570 32.15 -30.68 27.31
C PHE A 570 33.20 -29.58 27.10
N LEU A 571 32.73 -28.39 26.76
CA LEU A 571 33.47 -27.14 26.73
C LEU A 571 32.59 -26.05 27.32
N SER A 572 32.74 -25.77 28.60
CA SER A 572 32.06 -24.67 29.28
C SER A 572 32.80 -23.37 29.01
N PHE A 573 32.07 -22.29 28.76
CA PHE A 573 32.62 -20.96 28.53
C PHE A 573 31.88 -19.94 29.39
N ASP A 574 32.65 -18.99 29.93
CA ASP A 574 32.17 -17.85 30.69
C ASP A 574 33.11 -16.67 30.45
N PHE A 575 32.64 -15.69 29.67
CA PHE A 575 33.43 -14.52 29.32
C PHE A 575 32.57 -13.29 29.10
N ILE A 576 33.22 -12.13 29.22
CA ILE A 576 32.64 -10.84 28.86
C ILE A 576 33.13 -10.40 27.49
N MET A 577 32.32 -9.63 26.78
CA MET A 577 32.71 -8.97 25.53
C MET A 577 32.42 -7.47 25.64
N THR A 578 33.40 -6.65 25.25
CA THR A 578 33.22 -5.22 25.02
C THR A 578 33.36 -4.90 23.53
N GLU A 579 33.25 -3.62 23.17
CA GLU A 579 33.52 -3.18 21.81
C GLU A 579 34.96 -3.42 21.36
N GLN A 580 35.90 -3.57 22.29
CA GLN A 580 37.34 -3.66 22.06
C GLN A 580 37.89 -5.07 22.23
N ARG A 581 37.48 -5.81 23.27
CA ARG A 581 38.05 -7.13 23.59
C ARG A 581 37.11 -8.01 24.40
N SER A 582 37.39 -9.31 24.39
CA SER A 582 36.74 -10.28 25.24
C SER A 582 37.72 -10.84 26.25
N THR A 583 37.24 -11.07 27.47
CA THR A 583 38.04 -11.64 28.56
C THR A 583 37.21 -12.62 29.38
N GLY A 584 37.85 -13.69 29.85
CA GLY A 584 37.16 -14.69 30.67
C GLY A 584 37.89 -16.02 30.68
N LYS A 585 37.14 -17.10 30.81
CA LYS A 585 37.68 -18.45 30.85
C LYS A 585 36.81 -19.44 30.10
N ILE A 586 37.43 -20.53 29.69
CA ILE A 586 36.74 -21.74 29.28
C ILE A 586 37.33 -22.93 30.01
N ILE A 587 36.55 -23.99 30.16
CA ILE A 587 36.95 -25.24 30.79
C ILE A 587 36.47 -26.37 29.88
N GLY A 588 37.39 -27.22 29.42
CA GLY A 588 37.06 -28.29 28.48
C GLY A 588 37.52 -29.67 28.95
N ALA A 589 36.79 -30.71 28.54
CA ALA A 589 37.18 -32.10 28.67
C ALA A 589 37.01 -32.85 27.34
N TYR A 590 37.99 -33.68 26.97
CA TYR A 590 37.95 -34.47 25.75
C TYR A 590 38.78 -35.75 25.83
N HIS A 591 38.51 -36.65 24.89
CA HIS A 591 39.21 -37.93 24.73
C HIS A 591 39.76 -38.15 23.30
N ARG A 592 40.88 -38.86 23.21
CA ARG A 592 41.50 -39.39 21.98
C ARG A 592 41.68 -38.36 20.86
N LEU A 593 42.11 -37.14 21.19
CA LEU A 593 42.30 -36.06 20.23
C LEU A 593 43.62 -36.22 19.46
N ILE A 594 43.52 -36.39 18.15
CA ILE A 594 44.68 -36.41 17.25
C ILE A 594 44.46 -35.39 16.14
N ILE A 595 45.37 -34.41 16.08
CA ILE A 595 45.32 -33.31 15.13
C ILE A 595 46.61 -33.31 14.27
N GLN A 596 46.45 -33.01 12.97
CA GLN A 596 47.54 -32.82 12.02
C GLN A 596 47.45 -31.43 11.40
N GLN A 597 48.59 -30.76 11.32
CA GLN A 597 48.74 -29.54 10.53
C GLN A 597 48.91 -29.92 9.07
N LEU A 598 48.11 -29.35 8.18
CA LEU A 598 48.28 -29.50 6.74
C LEU A 598 49.24 -28.42 6.22
N LYS A 599 49.96 -28.72 5.14
CA LYS A 599 50.83 -27.75 4.45
C LYS A 599 50.01 -26.53 4.04
N LYS A 600 50.60 -25.35 4.22
CA LYS A 600 50.02 -24.06 3.83
C LYS A 600 50.52 -23.73 2.42
N HIS A 601 49.71 -23.04 1.63
CA HIS A 601 50.06 -22.59 0.27
C HIS A 601 50.34 -23.72 -0.75
N THR A 602 49.64 -24.85 -0.61
CA THR A 602 49.61 -25.94 -1.60
C THR A 602 48.17 -26.26 -1.99
N ASP A 603 48.00 -26.79 -3.21
CA ASP A 603 46.70 -27.28 -3.68
C ASP A 603 46.41 -28.70 -3.15
N GLU A 604 47.45 -29.43 -2.75
CA GLU A 604 47.35 -30.77 -2.17
C GLU A 604 47.24 -30.76 -0.64
N LYS A 605 46.39 -31.63 -0.09
CA LYS A 605 46.16 -31.81 1.37
C LYS A 605 47.26 -32.62 2.07
N ASN A 606 48.51 -32.29 1.78
CA ASN A 606 49.68 -32.95 2.36
C ASN A 606 49.88 -32.53 3.82
N VAL A 607 50.36 -33.46 4.63
CA VAL A 607 50.65 -33.23 6.05
C VAL A 607 51.95 -32.42 6.17
N ALA A 608 51.96 -31.45 7.08
CA ALA A 608 53.18 -30.80 7.53
C ALA A 608 53.76 -31.65 8.67
N ASP A 609 54.63 -32.60 8.34
CA ASP A 609 55.03 -33.68 9.25
C ASP A 609 55.64 -33.17 10.56
N PHE A 610 56.56 -32.20 10.50
CA PHE A 610 57.17 -31.60 11.69
C PHE A 610 56.14 -30.89 12.59
N ALA A 611 55.32 -30.02 12.02
CA ALA A 611 54.28 -29.31 12.78
C ALA A 611 53.25 -30.28 13.39
N SER A 612 52.89 -31.33 12.66
CA SER A 612 51.97 -32.37 13.13
C SER A 612 52.59 -33.22 14.24
N PHE A 613 53.89 -33.52 14.15
CA PHE A 613 54.64 -34.20 15.20
C PHE A 613 54.62 -33.40 16.51
N MET A 614 54.91 -32.09 16.44
CA MET A 614 54.88 -31.19 17.60
C MET A 614 53.48 -31.12 18.23
N LEU A 615 52.44 -30.98 17.41
CA LEU A 615 51.06 -30.95 17.90
C LEU A 615 50.70 -32.24 18.65
N ARG A 616 51.05 -33.41 18.10
CA ARG A 616 50.69 -34.72 18.65
C ARG A 616 51.44 -35.09 19.94
N HIS A 617 52.73 -34.82 20.02
CA HIS A 617 53.56 -35.35 21.11
C HIS A 617 53.87 -34.34 22.20
N LEU A 618 53.82 -33.04 21.92
CA LEU A 618 54.30 -32.00 22.85
C LEU A 618 53.25 -30.98 23.26
N ILE A 619 52.28 -30.67 22.40
CA ILE A 619 51.34 -29.55 22.64
C ILE A 619 49.96 -30.04 23.08
N ILE A 620 49.41 -31.07 22.41
CA ILE A 620 48.03 -31.49 22.60
C ILE A 620 48.04 -32.90 23.20
N PRO A 621 47.72 -33.08 24.50
CA PRO A 621 47.63 -34.40 25.08
C PRO A 621 46.48 -35.18 24.44
N LEU A 622 46.62 -36.50 24.35
CA LEU A 622 45.63 -37.38 23.73
C LEU A 622 44.28 -37.29 24.46
N ASP A 623 44.32 -37.28 25.80
CA ASP A 623 43.17 -37.17 26.68
C ASP A 623 43.37 -36.02 27.65
N LYS A 624 42.28 -35.28 27.91
CA LYS A 624 42.22 -34.24 28.92
C LYS A 624 40.82 -34.27 29.52
N ASP A 625 40.56 -35.28 30.32
CA ASP A 625 39.24 -35.55 30.89
C ASP A 625 39.11 -35.03 32.32
N VAL A 626 37.99 -35.36 32.98
CA VAL A 626 37.70 -34.91 34.36
C VAL A 626 38.72 -35.36 35.41
N SER A 627 39.54 -36.39 35.13
CA SER A 627 40.64 -36.82 36.03
C SER A 627 41.78 -35.80 36.08
N VAL A 628 41.91 -34.95 35.06
CA VAL A 628 42.88 -33.87 35.04
C VAL A 628 42.37 -32.69 35.90
N PRO A 629 43.20 -32.08 36.77
CA PRO A 629 42.80 -30.92 37.57
C PRO A 629 42.22 -29.79 36.71
N GLU A 630 41.13 -29.16 37.17
CA GLU A 630 40.42 -28.10 36.41
C GLU A 630 41.38 -27.00 35.93
N ARG A 631 42.32 -26.56 36.78
CA ARG A 631 43.32 -25.54 36.41
C ARG A 631 44.08 -25.88 35.11
N LYS A 632 44.35 -27.16 34.84
CA LYS A 632 45.03 -27.63 33.61
C LYS A 632 44.06 -27.82 32.43
N ARG A 633 42.76 -27.79 32.69
CA ARG A 633 41.66 -27.82 31.71
C ARG A 633 41.10 -26.44 31.39
N THR A 634 41.47 -25.44 32.19
CA THR A 634 41.05 -24.05 32.03
C THR A 634 41.95 -23.30 31.05
N GLY A 635 41.33 -22.63 30.10
CA GLY A 635 41.99 -21.70 29.18
C GLY A 635 41.50 -20.26 29.39
N LYS A 636 42.43 -19.29 29.45
CA LYS A 636 42.07 -17.87 29.55
C LYS A 636 41.62 -17.35 28.18
N VAL A 637 40.43 -16.75 28.15
CA VAL A 637 39.96 -15.96 27.00
C VAL A 637 40.56 -14.57 27.13
N ASP A 638 41.30 -14.16 26.11
CA ASP A 638 41.75 -12.79 25.93
C ASP A 638 41.93 -12.51 24.43
N TYR A 639 40.90 -11.94 23.81
CA TYR A 639 40.87 -11.72 22.36
C TYR A 639 40.50 -10.27 22.04
N ILE A 640 41.38 -9.59 21.30
CA ILE A 640 41.14 -8.25 20.75
C ILE A 640 40.20 -8.39 19.57
N ARG A 641 39.09 -7.65 19.60
CA ARG A 641 38.04 -7.72 18.60
C ARG A 641 38.52 -7.12 17.27
N ASP A 642 38.22 -7.83 16.18
CA ASP A 642 38.19 -7.24 14.84
C ASP A 642 36.79 -6.65 14.57
N PRO A 643 36.60 -5.31 14.60
CA PRO A 643 35.29 -4.70 14.41
C PRO A 643 34.83 -4.72 12.94
N THR A 644 35.64 -5.23 12.01
CA THR A 644 35.27 -5.39 10.61
C THR A 644 34.63 -6.76 10.32
N ARG A 645 34.40 -7.55 11.38
CA ARG A 645 33.80 -8.89 11.33
C ARG A 645 32.52 -8.94 12.16
N PHE A 646 31.61 -9.84 11.77
CA PHE A 646 30.36 -10.07 12.50
C PHE A 646 30.59 -10.62 13.91
N VAL A 647 29.62 -10.42 14.80
CA VAL A 647 29.67 -10.89 16.20
C VAL A 647 29.90 -12.41 16.31
N SER A 648 29.43 -13.19 15.34
CA SER A 648 29.65 -14.65 15.30
C SER A 648 31.14 -15.00 15.18
N TYR A 649 31.91 -14.23 14.41
CA TYR A 649 33.36 -14.39 14.31
C TYR A 649 34.04 -14.03 15.65
N TYR A 650 33.59 -12.95 16.29
CA TYR A 650 34.11 -12.53 17.59
C TYR A 650 33.88 -13.60 18.67
N LEU A 651 32.67 -14.16 18.74
CA LEU A 651 32.34 -15.29 19.62
C LEU A 651 33.23 -16.52 19.32
N LEU A 652 33.32 -16.91 18.05
CA LEU A 652 34.14 -18.06 17.64
C LEU A 652 35.62 -17.88 18.00
N GLN A 653 36.21 -16.73 17.71
CA GLN A 653 37.62 -16.45 18.03
C GLN A 653 37.88 -16.38 19.53
N SER A 654 36.93 -15.86 20.31
CA SER A 654 37.03 -15.85 21.78
C SER A 654 37.08 -17.28 22.34
N LEU A 655 36.21 -18.16 21.85
CA LEU A 655 36.21 -19.58 22.21
C LEU A 655 37.51 -20.27 21.76
N LEU A 656 37.93 -20.10 20.51
CA LEU A 656 39.16 -20.70 19.97
C LEU A 656 40.41 -20.23 20.72
N MET A 657 40.47 -18.96 21.12
CA MET A 657 41.55 -18.41 21.94
C MET A 657 41.64 -19.12 23.29
N GLY A 658 40.51 -19.25 23.99
CA GLY A 658 40.45 -19.99 25.25
C GLY A 658 40.90 -21.45 25.06
N VAL A 659 40.45 -22.11 23.98
CA VAL A 659 40.81 -23.51 23.69
C VAL A 659 42.32 -23.63 23.48
N LYS A 660 42.90 -22.75 22.66
CA LYS A 660 44.35 -22.69 22.44
C LYS A 660 45.12 -22.50 23.74
N LYS A 661 44.67 -21.59 24.61
CA LYS A 661 45.30 -21.31 25.91
C LYS A 661 45.14 -22.44 26.93
N SER A 662 44.17 -23.34 26.76
CA SER A 662 44.06 -24.55 27.57
C SER A 662 45.14 -25.60 27.23
N PHE A 663 45.73 -25.53 26.04
CA PHE A 663 46.79 -26.45 25.58
C PHE A 663 48.19 -25.94 25.83
N THR A 664 48.37 -24.64 26.06
CA THR A 664 49.70 -24.10 26.37
C THR A 664 50.15 -24.63 27.72
N LEU A 665 50.96 -25.70 27.69
CA LEU A 665 52.00 -25.95 28.68
C LEU A 665 52.81 -24.66 28.84
N GLY A 666 53.26 -24.33 30.04
CA GLY A 666 54.06 -23.14 30.34
C GLY A 666 55.41 -23.04 29.62
N PHE A 667 55.61 -23.78 28.51
CA PHE A 667 56.74 -23.65 27.61
C PHE A 667 56.41 -22.65 26.50
N LEU A 668 57.16 -21.56 26.52
CA LEU A 668 57.30 -20.60 25.43
C LEU A 668 57.63 -21.35 24.14
N LEU A 669 56.72 -21.36 23.17
CA LEU A 669 57.11 -21.53 21.78
C LEU A 669 57.71 -20.18 21.32
N PRO A 670 58.87 -20.18 20.64
CA PRO A 670 59.48 -18.95 20.13
C PRO A 670 58.54 -18.26 19.13
N LYS A 671 58.67 -16.92 19.09
CA LYS A 671 57.78 -15.98 18.38
C LYS A 671 57.55 -16.32 16.91
#